data_AF-A0A8G1VMT3-F1
#
_entry.id   AF-A0A8G1VMT3-F1
#
_cell.length_a   1.000
_cell.length_b   1.000
_cell.length_c   1.000
_cell.angle_alpha   90.00
_cell.angle_beta   90.00
_cell.angle_gamma   90.00
#
_symmetry.space_group_name_H-M   'P 1'
#
loop_
_entity.id
_entity.type
_entity.pdbx_description
1 polymer ?
#
loop_
_entity_poly.entity_id
_entity_poly.type
_entity_poly.pdbx_seq_one_letter_code
_entity_poly.pdbx_strand_id
1 'polypeptide(L)'
;MPTIPNDTSDATRPPGAHKEPPLISLSDPDTPALNASNRETYKYTPLPLRTIRLLHLMPHEDEDAEIQGQLVEYSLERSGGSPALYEALSYVWGDPNNPRKISIDGNKLQVTISLHSALQQIRHTLMTRVLWIDAICINQGDDVEKGQQVGYMAEIYSKASRVIVWLGEPENGCDKALEDICLEVDQRSMSSLEPQVKEQISTLLHRPWFERIWVLQEVAAARHVVLKCGSVEVDGYAFCVALNSQSLGLLEGVSPTVQNVVHSAIYLIQGAAFRSRRVASSSMGRFSLGIRPLGELVEVYHTRKATRLHDKVFALLGMSSDDQIAAGLSPDYSIPWYTLMERLIQVLLGQQVAVATWIDMEMAVIQSRGHIIGKITAVGNPQDRTKQEVTLLLKDQWNELSSVMRWDLPPLAKSARIGDIICFLEGASNPTIARPCKDHFLIIMITAPKLRRSFLTGTQCNLLLVWDWDDTYARIEEGYFEEFMKVRSPDHLSTSTFSWERDTTRALNMAMVLEEVEDYQTAERTLQEFVDNQRKQYGHNSPYLLECEKRLESLRQILKHLDHMQDKSSNGHVADKLYCRNSRQRESWVVRIWAQRDDMQNIAATGFFIRIPGLGKRVILTARSNLIDSRGAKNKILNIGWVENGQFTAYPTVGYDIFVSASGRPDLDTEVDAGYGVIILHSTVDKDISEVGFDFALKLGLDDLQGRYLELFGYEGGQAEPSISSGSCLACWEDSLKHDCLSRPGYSGSPMLMAYQGAYAAVAIQ
;
A
#
# COMPACT_ATOMS: atom_id res chain seq x y z
N MET A 1 53.50 -13.11 -22.51
CA MET A 1 54.82 -12.83 -23.13
C MET A 1 55.60 -11.92 -22.19
N PRO A 2 56.94 -12.00 -22.13
CA PRO A 2 57.75 -11.25 -21.16
C PRO A 2 58.46 -10.04 -21.78
N THR A 3 58.80 -9.06 -20.93
CA THR A 3 59.97 -8.18 -21.11
C THR A 3 60.49 -7.73 -19.73
N ILE A 4 61.80 -7.91 -19.53
CA ILE A 4 62.60 -7.32 -18.44
C ILE A 4 63.64 -6.41 -19.14
N PRO A 5 64.17 -5.38 -18.48
CA PRO A 5 65.63 -5.35 -18.37
C PRO A 5 66.15 -4.90 -16.99
N ASN A 6 67.34 -5.39 -16.63
CA ASN A 6 68.19 -4.83 -15.57
C ASN A 6 68.98 -3.60 -16.13
N ASP A 7 69.95 -2.94 -15.48
CA ASP A 7 70.67 -3.11 -14.19
C ASP A 7 70.90 -1.69 -13.57
N THR A 8 71.92 -1.22 -12.83
CA THR A 8 73.31 -1.62 -12.52
C THR A 8 73.69 -1.29 -11.05
N SER A 9 74.80 -1.87 -10.58
CA SER A 9 75.48 -1.63 -9.30
C SER A 9 76.19 -0.27 -9.12
N ASP A 10 76.47 0.12 -7.87
CA ASP A 10 77.88 0.36 -7.41
C ASP A 10 78.02 0.13 -5.88
N ALA A 11 79.25 0.13 -5.32
CA ALA A 11 79.55 -0.37 -3.96
C ALA A 11 80.66 0.39 -3.19
N THR A 12 80.75 0.24 -1.84
CA THR A 12 81.99 0.39 -1.01
C THR A 12 81.80 -0.06 0.47
N ARG A 13 82.91 -0.26 1.22
CA ARG A 13 82.99 -0.80 2.62
C ARG A 13 84.43 -0.65 3.20
N PRO A 14 84.72 -0.92 4.50
CA PRO A 14 83.99 -0.73 5.76
C PRO A 14 84.66 0.38 6.65
N PRO A 15 85.65 0.22 7.59
CA PRO A 15 86.06 -0.85 8.55
C PRO A 15 86.25 -0.45 10.06
N GLY A 16 85.82 -1.30 11.01
CA GLY A 16 86.40 -1.43 12.38
C GLY A 16 85.92 -0.49 13.52
N ALA A 17 86.10 -0.81 14.82
CA ALA A 17 86.54 -2.08 15.46
C ALA A 17 86.32 -2.14 17.01
N HIS A 18 85.89 -3.31 17.54
CA HIS A 18 85.99 -3.80 18.95
C HIS A 18 85.31 -2.98 20.10
N LYS A 19 84.96 -3.51 21.30
CA LYS A 19 85.39 -4.73 22.06
C LYS A 19 84.35 -5.11 23.17
N GLU A 20 84.30 -6.38 23.59
CA GLU A 20 83.57 -6.91 24.77
C GLU A 20 84.58 -7.36 25.88
N PRO A 21 84.17 -7.86 27.08
CA PRO A 21 83.01 -7.60 27.96
C PRO A 21 83.47 -7.14 29.38
N PRO A 22 82.59 -7.12 30.41
CA PRO A 22 82.81 -8.05 31.56
C PRO A 22 81.50 -8.66 32.15
N LEU A 23 81.62 -9.45 33.23
CA LEU A 23 80.58 -10.35 33.78
C LEU A 23 80.70 -10.47 35.33
N ILE A 24 79.60 -10.78 36.05
CA ILE A 24 79.50 -11.08 37.52
C ILE A 24 79.67 -9.82 38.41
N SER A 25 78.86 -9.48 39.43
CA SER A 25 77.47 -9.79 39.88
C SER A 25 77.07 -8.65 40.88
N LEU A 26 76.01 -8.58 41.69
CA LEU A 26 74.88 -9.41 42.23
C LEU A 26 73.72 -8.38 42.49
N SER A 27 72.62 -8.49 43.25
CA SER A 27 71.95 -9.49 44.13
C SER A 27 70.46 -9.13 44.33
N ASP A 28 69.62 -10.16 44.36
CA ASP A 28 68.28 -10.28 45.02
C ASP A 28 67.08 -9.36 44.64
N PRO A 29 65.83 -9.83 44.89
CA PRO A 29 64.65 -9.35 44.16
C PRO A 29 63.56 -8.70 45.04
N ASP A 30 62.72 -7.85 44.42
CA ASP A 30 61.25 -7.97 44.50
C ASP A 30 60.57 -6.87 43.65
N THR A 31 60.32 -7.15 42.36
CA THR A 31 59.30 -6.42 41.59
C THR A 31 58.85 -7.28 40.41
N PRO A 32 57.57 -7.69 40.30
CA PRO A 32 57.06 -8.30 39.10
C PRO A 32 57.03 -7.26 37.98
N ALA A 33 57.98 -7.34 37.05
CA ALA A 33 57.93 -6.54 35.83
C ALA A 33 56.65 -6.91 35.08
N LEU A 34 55.74 -5.93 34.92
CA LEU A 34 54.52 -6.09 34.15
C LEU A 34 54.90 -6.34 32.69
N ASN A 35 54.89 -7.62 32.30
CA ASN A 35 55.11 -8.04 30.91
C ASN A 35 54.21 -7.23 29.98
N ALA A 36 54.79 -6.67 28.92
CA ALA A 36 54.05 -5.95 27.88
C ALA A 36 52.97 -6.90 27.32
N SER A 37 51.71 -6.64 27.68
CA SER A 37 50.62 -7.60 27.49
C SER A 37 50.41 -7.84 25.99
N ASN A 38 50.54 -9.10 25.57
CA ASN A 38 50.22 -9.55 24.23
C ASN A 38 48.69 -9.50 24.04
N ARG A 39 48.13 -8.31 23.80
CA ARG A 39 46.68 -8.06 23.80
C ARG A 39 46.00 -8.90 22.71
N GLU A 40 45.28 -9.94 23.13
CA GLU A 40 44.62 -10.87 22.22
C GLU A 40 43.46 -10.22 21.43
N THR A 41 42.98 -10.92 20.40
CA THR A 41 41.71 -10.60 19.74
C THR A 41 40.55 -10.90 20.67
N TYR A 42 39.57 -9.99 20.76
CA TYR A 42 38.36 -10.18 21.55
C TYR A 42 37.59 -11.43 21.10
N LYS A 43 37.00 -12.16 22.06
CA LYS A 43 36.24 -13.40 21.86
C LYS A 43 34.89 -13.27 22.56
N TYR A 44 33.80 -13.51 21.84
CA TYR A 44 32.44 -13.40 22.36
C TYR A 44 32.08 -14.55 23.31
N THR A 45 31.45 -14.23 24.44
CA THR A 45 30.76 -15.19 25.32
C THR A 45 29.37 -15.50 24.75
N PRO A 46 28.91 -16.77 24.66
CA PRO A 46 27.57 -17.10 24.16
C PRO A 46 26.47 -16.47 25.02
N LEU A 47 25.50 -15.81 24.38
CA LEU A 47 24.38 -15.16 25.08
C LEU A 47 23.28 -16.17 25.49
N PRO A 48 22.67 -16.00 26.67
CA PRO A 48 21.36 -16.59 26.97
C PRO A 48 20.27 -16.04 26.04
N LEU A 49 19.19 -16.81 25.85
CA LEU A 49 17.97 -16.29 25.22
C LEU A 49 17.49 -15.02 25.92
N ARG A 50 16.88 -14.10 25.15
CA ARG A 50 16.31 -12.84 25.66
C ARG A 50 17.32 -11.88 26.33
N THR A 51 18.61 -12.11 26.12
CA THR A 51 19.71 -11.24 26.56
C THR A 51 20.41 -10.62 25.36
N ILE A 52 20.94 -9.40 25.55
CA ILE A 52 21.76 -8.65 24.59
C ILE A 52 23.08 -8.24 25.27
N ARG A 53 24.09 -7.85 24.50
CA ARG A 53 25.23 -7.09 25.06
C ARG A 53 25.01 -5.59 24.91
N LEU A 54 25.58 -4.81 25.82
CA LEU A 54 25.65 -3.35 25.76
C LEU A 54 27.12 -2.91 25.92
N LEU A 55 27.55 -1.98 25.07
CA LEU A 55 28.87 -1.37 25.14
C LEU A 55 28.86 -0.23 26.17
N HIS A 56 29.61 -0.41 27.25
CA HIS A 56 30.04 0.67 28.12
C HIS A 56 31.24 1.35 27.44
N LEU A 57 30.99 2.44 26.71
CA LEU A 57 32.00 3.27 26.07
C LEU A 57 32.66 4.16 27.12
N MET A 58 33.96 3.98 27.34
CA MET A 58 34.71 4.69 28.39
C MET A 58 35.01 6.14 27.99
N PRO A 59 34.97 7.08 28.95
CA PRO A 59 35.30 8.47 28.69
C PRO A 59 36.81 8.71 28.57
N HIS A 60 37.18 9.80 27.89
CA HIS A 60 38.56 10.28 27.82
C HIS A 60 38.60 11.78 27.47
N GLU A 61 39.49 12.56 28.09
CA GLU A 61 39.60 14.02 27.85
C GLU A 61 40.19 14.35 26.48
N ASP A 62 41.22 13.61 26.07
CA ASP A 62 41.80 13.67 24.71
C ASP A 62 40.92 12.87 23.72
N GLU A 63 40.48 13.55 22.67
CA GLU A 63 39.59 13.03 21.62
C GLU A 63 40.27 11.99 20.70
N ASP A 64 41.60 12.00 20.55
CA ASP A 64 42.35 11.07 19.71
C ASP A 64 42.84 9.81 20.46
N ALA A 65 42.72 9.79 21.79
CA ALA A 65 43.14 8.66 22.61
C ALA A 65 42.37 7.36 22.27
N GLU A 66 43.02 6.21 22.46
CA GLU A 66 42.44 4.88 22.17
C GLU A 66 41.02 4.72 22.72
N ILE A 67 40.08 4.33 21.84
CA ILE A 67 38.70 4.04 22.23
C ILE A 67 38.68 2.74 23.05
N GLN A 68 38.22 2.86 24.30
CA GLN A 68 38.12 1.76 25.25
C GLN A 68 36.65 1.50 25.61
N GLY A 69 36.33 0.24 25.89
CA GLY A 69 35.01 -0.15 26.36
C GLY A 69 34.97 -1.50 27.05
N GLN A 70 33.78 -1.82 27.56
CA GLN A 70 33.45 -3.08 28.20
C GLN A 70 32.10 -3.56 27.66
N LEU A 71 31.95 -4.86 27.41
CA LEU A 71 30.65 -5.44 27.02
C LEU A 71 29.95 -6.05 28.24
N VAL A 72 28.72 -5.60 28.50
CA VAL A 72 27.89 -6.03 29.64
C VAL A 72 26.61 -6.68 29.16
N GLU A 73 26.25 -7.83 29.74
CA GLU A 73 24.99 -8.53 29.43
C GLU A 73 23.77 -7.83 30.02
N TYR A 74 22.69 -7.73 29.23
CA TYR A 74 21.44 -7.07 29.59
C TYR A 74 20.25 -7.92 29.18
N SER A 75 19.45 -8.37 30.16
CA SER A 75 18.18 -9.07 29.89
C SER A 75 17.09 -8.09 29.43
N LEU A 76 16.48 -8.38 28.29
CA LEU A 76 15.34 -7.64 27.76
C LEU A 76 14.07 -7.80 28.62
N GLU A 77 14.02 -8.79 29.51
CA GLU A 77 12.82 -9.12 30.30
C GLU A 77 12.60 -8.19 31.51
N ARG A 78 13.53 -7.26 31.78
CA ARG A 78 13.44 -6.27 32.87
C ARG A 78 12.16 -5.41 32.79
N SER A 79 11.11 -5.86 33.46
CA SER A 79 9.77 -5.25 33.48
C SER A 79 9.58 -4.17 34.56
N GLY A 80 10.58 -3.30 34.73
CA GLY A 80 10.44 -2.06 35.49
C GLY A 80 10.03 -0.92 34.56
N GLY A 81 9.08 -0.07 34.96
CA GLY A 81 8.49 0.97 34.11
C GLY A 81 9.43 2.14 33.69
N SER A 82 10.71 2.08 34.04
CA SER A 82 11.73 3.06 33.62
C SER A 82 12.22 2.78 32.19
N PRO A 83 12.65 3.79 31.42
CA PRO A 83 13.40 3.57 30.18
C PRO A 83 14.66 2.74 30.43
N ALA A 84 15.10 1.97 29.43
CA ALA A 84 16.42 1.36 29.51
C ALA A 84 17.48 2.47 29.43
N LEU A 85 18.51 2.38 30.28
CA LEU A 85 19.55 3.40 30.42
C LEU A 85 20.63 3.31 29.32
N TYR A 86 20.28 2.81 28.14
CA TYR A 86 21.17 2.71 26.98
C TYR A 86 20.59 3.45 25.77
N GLU A 87 21.49 3.91 24.91
CA GLU A 87 21.19 4.57 23.63
C GLU A 87 21.49 3.56 22.50
N ALA A 88 20.82 3.65 21.35
CA ALA A 88 21.11 2.77 20.21
C ALA A 88 21.73 3.56 19.04
N LEU A 89 22.73 2.99 18.37
CA LEU A 89 23.34 3.59 17.20
C LEU A 89 22.64 3.11 15.91
N SER A 90 22.36 4.03 15.01
CA SER A 90 21.86 3.79 13.65
C SER A 90 22.88 4.38 12.68
N TYR A 91 23.55 3.56 11.87
CA TYR A 91 24.68 4.02 11.06
C TYR A 91 24.96 3.17 9.82
N VAL A 92 25.70 3.74 8.86
CA VAL A 92 26.23 2.99 7.70
C VAL A 92 27.51 2.27 8.12
N TRP A 93 27.55 0.95 8.01
CA TRP A 93 28.74 0.17 8.36
C TRP A 93 30.01 0.63 7.62
N GLY A 94 29.91 0.99 6.34
CA GLY A 94 31.06 1.42 5.53
C GLY A 94 31.93 0.25 5.05
N ASP A 95 33.13 0.57 4.57
CA ASP A 95 34.07 -0.42 4.01
C ASP A 95 34.70 -1.31 5.11
N PRO A 96 34.59 -2.65 5.02
CA PRO A 96 35.24 -3.58 5.93
C PRO A 96 36.74 -3.79 5.65
N ASN A 97 37.28 -3.39 4.49
CA ASN A 97 38.63 -3.75 4.06
C ASN A 97 39.76 -3.02 4.80
N ASN A 98 39.47 -1.93 5.52
CA ASN A 98 40.46 -1.16 6.29
C ASN A 98 39.98 -0.88 7.73
N PRO A 99 39.90 -1.91 8.59
CA PRO A 99 39.33 -1.77 9.93
C PRO A 99 40.28 -1.07 10.91
N ARG A 100 39.70 -0.21 11.76
CA ARG A 100 40.35 0.31 12.97
C ARG A 100 40.23 -0.70 14.11
N LYS A 101 40.97 -0.48 15.20
CA LYS A 101 40.97 -1.34 16.38
C LYS A 101 40.57 -0.54 17.61
N ILE A 102 39.66 -1.09 18.40
CA ILE A 102 39.25 -0.56 19.71
C ILE A 102 39.57 -1.60 20.80
N SER A 103 39.63 -1.17 22.05
CA SER A 103 39.97 -2.03 23.18
C SER A 103 38.71 -2.39 23.98
N ILE A 104 38.23 -3.64 23.86
CA ILE A 104 37.08 -4.17 24.60
C ILE A 104 37.57 -5.16 25.65
N ASP A 105 37.27 -4.90 26.93
CA ASP A 105 37.67 -5.74 28.07
C ASP A 105 39.18 -6.11 28.03
N GLY A 106 40.02 -5.12 27.71
CA GLY A 106 41.48 -5.25 27.55
C GLY A 106 41.97 -5.87 26.23
N ASN A 107 41.08 -6.50 25.47
CA ASN A 107 41.37 -7.20 24.21
C ASN A 107 41.06 -6.33 22.99
N LYS A 108 41.59 -6.68 21.82
CA LYS A 108 41.41 -5.90 20.58
C LYS A 108 40.21 -6.40 19.77
N LEU A 109 39.23 -5.54 19.56
CA LEU A 109 38.13 -5.74 18.59
C LEU A 109 38.40 -4.90 17.33
N GLN A 110 38.04 -5.43 16.16
CA GLN A 110 38.12 -4.69 14.89
C GLN A 110 36.77 -4.05 14.56
N VAL A 111 36.79 -2.81 14.09
CA VAL A 111 35.60 -2.04 13.68
C VAL A 111 35.89 -1.27 12.39
N THR A 112 34.85 -0.96 11.62
CA THR A 112 35.01 -0.15 10.40
C THR A 112 35.37 1.30 10.74
N ILE A 113 35.90 2.05 9.76
CA ILE A 113 36.23 3.47 9.92
C ILE A 113 34.99 4.27 10.33
N SER A 114 33.85 4.04 9.67
CA SER A 114 32.57 4.69 9.99
C SER A 114 32.15 4.52 11.45
N LEU A 115 32.31 3.31 12.01
CA LEU A 115 32.01 3.05 13.42
C LEU A 115 33.05 3.66 14.37
N HIS A 116 34.33 3.68 13.99
CA HIS A 116 35.36 4.36 14.79
C HIS A 116 35.09 5.86 14.91
N SER A 117 34.81 6.52 13.78
CA SER A 117 34.37 7.93 13.73
C SER A 117 33.14 8.17 14.60
N ALA A 118 32.09 7.36 14.44
CA ALA A 118 30.88 7.45 15.25
C ALA A 118 31.21 7.36 16.75
N LEU A 119 31.99 6.35 17.17
CA LEU A 119 32.38 6.16 18.57
C LEU A 119 33.25 7.31 19.11
N GLN A 120 34.13 7.89 18.29
CA GLN A 120 34.96 9.04 18.66
C GLN A 120 34.09 10.28 18.93
N GLN A 121 33.16 10.59 18.02
CA GLN A 121 32.19 11.71 18.12
C GLN A 121 31.06 11.47 19.15
N ILE A 122 30.88 10.24 19.63
CA ILE A 122 29.90 9.85 20.65
C ILE A 122 30.53 9.73 22.04
N ARG A 123 31.85 9.51 22.15
CA ARG A 123 32.56 9.46 23.44
C ARG A 123 32.40 10.78 24.19
N HIS A 124 31.94 10.71 25.44
CA HIS A 124 31.90 11.87 26.34
C HIS A 124 33.22 11.99 27.08
N THR A 125 33.69 13.21 27.35
CA THR A 125 35.01 13.44 27.98
C THR A 125 35.10 12.94 29.43
N LEU A 126 33.97 12.98 30.16
CA LEU A 126 33.92 12.72 31.61
C LEU A 126 32.99 11.59 32.07
N MET A 127 32.21 10.97 31.16
CA MET A 127 31.16 10.01 31.54
C MET A 127 31.13 8.78 30.64
N THR A 128 30.98 7.60 31.25
CA THR A 128 30.73 6.35 30.51
C THR A 128 29.36 6.42 29.84
N ARG A 129 29.28 6.05 28.56
CA ARG A 129 28.00 5.94 27.84
C ARG A 129 27.66 4.48 27.57
N VAL A 130 26.38 4.14 27.68
CA VAL A 130 25.90 2.77 27.48
C VAL A 130 25.19 2.71 26.13
N LEU A 131 25.76 1.97 25.19
CA LEU A 131 25.35 1.94 23.79
C LEU A 131 24.97 0.52 23.35
N TRP A 132 23.92 0.38 22.55
CA TRP A 132 23.72 -0.80 21.70
C TRP A 132 24.16 -0.48 20.27
N ILE A 133 25.01 -1.34 19.72
CA ILE A 133 25.61 -1.21 18.39
C ILE A 133 25.69 -2.61 17.78
N ASP A 134 24.99 -2.85 16.68
CA ASP A 134 24.86 -4.16 16.03
C ASP A 134 26.20 -4.84 15.73
N ALA A 135 27.17 -4.11 15.17
CA ALA A 135 28.49 -4.63 14.79
C ALA A 135 29.43 -4.94 15.96
N ILE A 136 29.10 -4.52 17.19
CA ILE A 136 29.89 -4.81 18.42
C ILE A 136 29.13 -5.73 19.37
N CYS A 137 27.82 -5.51 19.55
CA CYS A 137 27.01 -6.17 20.56
C CYS A 137 26.50 -7.55 20.13
N ILE A 138 26.42 -7.81 18.82
CA ILE A 138 26.12 -9.12 18.22
C ILE A 138 27.43 -9.77 17.78
N ASN A 139 27.60 -11.06 18.03
CA ASN A 139 28.66 -11.87 17.44
C ASN A 139 28.37 -12.08 15.95
N GLN A 140 28.88 -11.19 15.09
CA GLN A 140 28.65 -11.22 13.64
C GLN A 140 29.24 -12.47 12.93
N GLY A 141 30.04 -13.28 13.62
CA GLY A 141 30.57 -14.57 13.15
C GLY A 141 29.70 -15.79 13.50
N ASP A 142 28.58 -15.61 14.18
CA ASP A 142 27.63 -16.67 14.56
C ASP A 142 26.24 -16.34 13.98
N ASP A 143 25.87 -17.00 12.88
CA ASP A 143 24.57 -16.78 12.22
C ASP A 143 23.37 -17.21 13.10
N VAL A 144 23.57 -18.04 14.14
CA VAL A 144 22.51 -18.43 15.10
C VAL A 144 22.30 -17.34 16.13
N GLU A 145 23.37 -16.80 16.73
CA GLU A 145 23.26 -15.63 17.61
C GLU A 145 22.71 -14.43 16.83
N LYS A 146 23.23 -14.20 15.61
CA LYS A 146 22.78 -13.13 14.72
C LYS A 146 21.28 -13.23 14.40
N GLY A 147 20.77 -14.41 14.02
CA GLY A 147 19.34 -14.62 13.79
C GLY A 147 18.48 -14.28 15.01
N GLN A 148 18.93 -14.68 16.21
CA GLN A 148 18.23 -14.34 17.46
C GLN A 148 18.25 -12.84 17.75
N GLN A 149 19.41 -12.19 17.68
CA GLN A 149 19.56 -10.76 17.97
C GLN A 149 18.84 -9.88 16.94
N VAL A 150 18.89 -10.24 15.65
CA VAL A 150 18.09 -9.58 14.59
C VAL A 150 16.60 -9.71 14.87
N GLY A 151 16.15 -10.90 15.32
CA GLY A 151 14.78 -11.13 15.79
C GLY A 151 14.37 -10.34 17.04
N TYR A 152 15.30 -9.63 17.69
CA TYR A 152 15.05 -8.73 18.82
C TYR A 152 15.20 -7.24 18.46
N MET A 153 15.72 -6.86 17.29
CA MET A 153 16.12 -5.46 16.98
C MET A 153 15.02 -4.43 17.22
N ALA A 154 13.79 -4.63 16.74
CA ALA A 154 12.69 -3.68 16.99
C ALA A 154 12.39 -3.48 18.49
N GLU A 155 12.61 -4.50 19.32
CA GLU A 155 12.48 -4.41 20.78
C GLU A 155 13.67 -3.65 21.40
N ILE A 156 14.88 -3.87 20.89
CA ILE A 156 16.12 -3.23 21.37
C ILE A 156 16.06 -1.72 21.10
N TYR A 157 15.72 -1.29 19.88
CA TYR A 157 15.61 0.13 19.53
C TYR A 157 14.41 0.82 20.21
N SER A 158 13.32 0.10 20.52
CA SER A 158 12.17 0.64 21.27
C SER A 158 12.34 0.63 22.80
N LYS A 159 13.38 -0.02 23.32
CA LYS A 159 13.77 0.06 24.75
C LYS A 159 14.83 1.11 25.03
N ALA A 160 15.68 1.42 24.04
CA ALA A 160 16.66 2.51 24.10
C ALA A 160 16.03 3.86 24.51
N SER A 161 16.80 4.69 25.22
CA SER A 161 16.39 6.04 25.63
C SER A 161 16.25 6.98 24.43
N ARG A 162 17.22 6.96 23.52
CA ARG A 162 17.21 7.57 22.19
C ARG A 162 17.97 6.71 21.17
N VAL A 163 17.70 6.97 19.90
CA VAL A 163 18.41 6.40 18.75
C VAL A 163 19.23 7.51 18.08
N ILE A 164 20.53 7.29 17.95
CA ILE A 164 21.47 8.24 17.34
C ILE A 164 21.70 7.81 15.90
N VAL A 165 21.23 8.61 14.96
CA VAL A 165 21.43 8.46 13.52
C VAL A 165 22.74 9.13 13.14
N TRP A 166 23.80 8.34 13.00
CA TRP A 166 25.11 8.79 12.54
C TRP A 166 25.13 8.85 11.01
N LEU A 167 25.15 10.08 10.47
CA LEU A 167 25.18 10.34 9.04
C LEU A 167 26.62 10.37 8.47
N GLY A 168 27.65 10.38 9.32
CA GLY A 168 29.06 10.43 8.94
C GLY A 168 29.74 11.74 9.35
N GLU A 169 31.01 11.89 8.97
CA GLU A 169 31.83 13.08 9.27
C GLU A 169 31.37 14.33 8.48
N PRO A 170 31.86 15.53 8.85
CA PRO A 170 31.69 16.76 8.08
C PRO A 170 32.31 16.66 6.69
N GLU A 171 31.46 16.46 5.68
CA GLU A 171 31.86 16.48 4.27
C GLU A 171 30.85 17.34 3.51
N ASN A 172 31.36 18.16 2.57
CA ASN A 172 30.58 19.01 1.68
C ASN A 172 29.60 19.98 2.37
N GLY A 173 29.80 20.29 3.66
CA GLY A 173 28.92 21.18 4.43
C GLY A 173 27.70 20.50 5.07
N CYS A 174 27.72 19.17 5.26
CA CYS A 174 26.63 18.44 5.93
C CYS A 174 26.31 18.93 7.36
N ASP A 175 27.35 19.44 8.02
CA ASP A 175 27.34 20.03 9.36
C ASP A 175 26.54 21.33 9.35
N LYS A 176 26.90 22.26 8.47
CA LYS A 176 26.17 23.52 8.28
C LYS A 176 24.74 23.32 7.85
N ALA A 177 24.49 22.38 6.93
CA ALA A 177 23.14 21.98 6.52
C ALA A 177 22.26 21.52 7.69
N LEU A 178 22.83 20.96 8.77
CA LEU A 178 22.09 20.63 10.00
C LEU A 178 21.97 21.85 10.94
N GLU A 179 23.01 22.69 11.06
CA GLU A 179 22.96 23.93 11.85
C GLU A 179 21.88 24.89 11.31
N ASP A 180 21.82 25.10 9.99
CA ASP A 180 20.84 25.97 9.32
C ASP A 180 19.40 25.43 9.49
N ILE A 181 19.22 24.09 9.46
CA ILE A 181 17.93 23.45 9.76
C ILE A 181 17.49 23.74 11.20
N CYS A 182 18.40 23.71 12.18
CA CYS A 182 18.09 24.09 13.56
C CYS A 182 17.71 25.59 13.65
N LEU A 183 18.51 26.46 13.03
CA LEU A 183 18.33 27.92 13.10
C LEU A 183 17.00 28.39 12.51
N GLU A 184 16.56 27.86 11.37
CA GLU A 184 15.25 28.22 10.78
C GLU A 184 14.08 27.72 11.64
N VAL A 185 14.17 26.50 12.19
CA VAL A 185 13.11 25.91 13.03
C VAL A 185 12.95 26.67 14.35
N ASP A 186 14.05 27.04 15.01
CA ASP A 186 14.02 27.79 16.27
C ASP A 186 13.53 29.24 16.08
N GLN A 187 13.97 29.92 15.01
CA GLN A 187 13.56 31.30 14.73
C GLN A 187 12.11 31.42 14.25
N ARG A 188 11.52 30.34 13.70
CA ARG A 188 10.21 30.31 13.03
C ARG A 188 10.08 31.28 11.84
N SER A 189 11.17 31.91 11.42
CA SER A 189 11.22 32.75 10.23
C SER A 189 11.37 31.83 9.03
N MET A 190 10.25 31.34 8.51
CA MET A 190 10.22 30.36 7.40
C MET A 190 10.57 31.02 6.05
N SER A 191 11.80 31.53 5.96
CA SER A 191 12.39 32.25 4.84
C SER A 191 12.76 31.29 3.73
N SER A 192 12.97 31.76 2.50
CA SER A 192 13.70 30.92 1.53
C SER A 192 15.17 30.88 1.94
N LEU A 193 15.64 29.69 2.35
CA LEU A 193 17.07 29.40 2.53
C LEU A 193 17.87 29.69 1.25
N GLU A 194 19.14 30.04 1.42
CA GLU A 194 20.05 30.32 0.29
C GLU A 194 20.27 29.08 -0.59
N PRO A 195 20.52 29.26 -1.91
CA PRO A 195 20.74 28.14 -2.83
C PRO A 195 21.86 27.17 -2.39
N GLN A 196 22.93 27.69 -1.79
CA GLN A 196 24.04 26.89 -1.28
C GLN A 196 23.59 25.95 -0.14
N VAL A 197 22.73 26.42 0.78
CA VAL A 197 22.20 25.60 1.87
C VAL A 197 21.29 24.49 1.31
N LYS A 198 20.47 24.80 0.28
CA LYS A 198 19.68 23.77 -0.43
C LYS A 198 20.56 22.71 -1.09
N GLU A 199 21.70 23.08 -1.68
CA GLU A 199 22.66 22.13 -2.27
C GLU A 199 23.35 21.24 -1.21
N GLN A 200 23.71 21.81 -0.06
CA GLN A 200 24.31 21.08 1.06
C GLN A 200 23.30 20.12 1.72
N ILE A 201 22.03 20.54 1.89
CA ILE A 201 20.94 19.68 2.35
C ILE A 201 20.67 18.57 1.32
N SER A 202 20.62 18.87 0.01
CA SER A 202 20.53 17.84 -1.02
C SER A 202 21.67 16.81 -0.89
N THR A 203 22.91 17.27 -0.68
CA THR A 203 24.09 16.40 -0.49
C THR A 203 23.97 15.54 0.78
N LEU A 204 23.43 16.07 1.88
CA LEU A 204 23.11 15.32 3.10
C LEU A 204 22.09 14.20 2.82
N LEU A 205 21.02 14.49 2.07
CA LEU A 205 19.94 13.56 1.75
C LEU A 205 20.36 12.42 0.80
N HIS A 206 21.43 12.61 0.02
CA HIS A 206 22.02 11.55 -0.81
C HIS A 206 22.95 10.60 -0.02
N ARG A 207 23.17 10.80 1.30
CA ARG A 207 24.08 9.93 2.07
C ARG A 207 23.53 8.50 2.22
N PRO A 208 24.37 7.44 2.14
CA PRO A 208 23.91 6.03 2.11
C PRO A 208 23.13 5.53 3.33
N TRP A 209 23.04 6.31 4.41
CA TRP A 209 22.19 6.00 5.55
C TRP A 209 20.72 5.91 5.10
N PHE A 210 20.26 6.89 4.33
CA PHE A 210 18.89 6.94 3.84
C PHE A 210 18.56 5.72 2.95
N GLU A 211 19.50 5.21 2.18
CA GLU A 211 19.26 4.11 1.23
C GLU A 211 19.10 2.72 1.88
N ARG A 212 19.65 2.49 3.08
CA ARG A 212 19.65 1.19 3.76
C ARG A 212 18.24 0.77 4.17
N ILE A 213 17.94 -0.54 4.19
CA ILE A 213 16.64 -1.03 4.69
C ILE A 213 16.58 -1.06 6.23
N TRP A 214 17.67 -1.45 6.90
CA TRP A 214 17.70 -1.61 8.36
C TRP A 214 17.26 -0.36 9.13
N VAL A 215 17.66 0.82 8.66
CA VAL A 215 17.38 2.10 9.33
C VAL A 215 15.90 2.39 9.50
N LEU A 216 15.04 1.81 8.66
CA LEU A 216 13.59 1.93 8.76
C LEU A 216 13.09 1.42 10.12
N GLN A 217 13.49 0.21 10.51
CA GLN A 217 13.09 -0.38 11.79
C GLN A 217 13.75 0.35 12.97
N GLU A 218 15.00 0.78 12.80
CA GLU A 218 15.77 1.50 13.82
C GLU A 218 15.10 2.82 14.22
N VAL A 219 14.70 3.65 13.24
CA VAL A 219 13.99 4.91 13.52
C VAL A 219 12.49 4.71 13.77
N ALA A 220 11.87 3.66 13.24
CA ALA A 220 10.46 3.38 13.50
C ALA A 220 10.21 2.90 14.94
N ALA A 221 11.18 2.20 15.53
CA ALA A 221 11.15 1.74 16.92
C ALA A 221 11.51 2.83 17.94
N ALA A 222 12.27 3.84 17.52
CA ALA A 222 12.88 4.84 18.39
C ALA A 222 11.90 5.56 19.33
N ARG A 223 12.28 5.75 20.59
CA ARG A 223 11.55 6.65 21.52
C ARG A 223 11.80 8.13 21.22
N HIS A 224 13.01 8.41 20.77
CA HIS A 224 13.56 9.72 20.42
C HIS A 224 14.63 9.48 19.37
N VAL A 225 14.72 10.35 18.35
CA VAL A 225 15.69 10.24 17.26
C VAL A 225 16.53 11.52 17.27
N VAL A 226 17.85 11.35 17.20
CA VAL A 226 18.80 12.46 17.04
C VAL A 226 19.67 12.17 15.82
N LEU A 227 19.71 13.06 14.83
CA LEU A 227 20.59 12.94 13.67
C LEU A 227 21.89 13.69 13.96
N LYS A 228 23.03 13.13 13.57
CA LYS A 228 24.37 13.69 13.84
C LYS A 228 25.26 13.63 12.60
N CYS A 229 25.88 14.76 12.24
CA CYS A 229 26.92 14.84 11.20
C CYS A 229 28.16 15.51 11.82
N GLY A 230 29.24 14.75 12.03
CA GLY A 230 30.37 15.19 12.86
C GLY A 230 29.95 15.56 14.29
N SER A 231 30.33 16.75 14.73
CA SER A 231 29.94 17.30 16.04
C SER A 231 28.47 17.74 16.11
N VAL A 232 27.89 18.22 15.00
CA VAL A 232 26.54 18.81 14.95
C VAL A 232 25.46 17.75 15.14
N GLU A 233 24.48 18.02 16.01
CA GLU A 233 23.28 17.18 16.16
C GLU A 233 21.96 17.96 16.09
N VAL A 234 20.92 17.33 15.55
CA VAL A 234 19.55 17.85 15.42
C VAL A 234 18.52 16.84 15.92
N ASP A 235 17.42 17.35 16.48
CA ASP A 235 16.26 16.54 16.84
C ASP A 235 15.54 16.00 15.59
N GLY A 236 15.18 14.71 15.60
CA GLY A 236 14.56 14.06 14.45
C GLY A 236 13.18 14.59 14.08
N TYR A 237 12.41 15.14 15.03
CA TYR A 237 11.15 15.80 14.72
C TYR A 237 11.41 17.18 14.10
N ALA A 238 12.37 17.97 14.61
CA ALA A 238 12.77 19.25 14.00
C ALA A 238 13.24 19.07 12.55
N PHE A 239 14.10 18.08 12.28
CA PHE A 239 14.54 17.70 10.94
C PHE A 239 13.37 17.35 10.01
N CYS A 240 12.38 16.60 10.52
CA CYS A 240 11.17 16.26 9.76
C CYS A 240 10.23 17.45 9.52
N VAL A 241 10.19 18.44 10.43
CA VAL A 241 9.42 19.68 10.23
C VAL A 241 10.05 20.53 9.12
N ALA A 242 11.37 20.69 9.13
CA ALA A 242 12.08 21.44 8.10
C ALA A 242 11.89 20.84 6.69
N LEU A 243 12.10 19.53 6.52
CA LEU A 243 12.02 18.88 5.21
C LEU A 243 10.59 18.81 4.63
N ASN A 244 9.55 18.83 5.47
CA ASN A 244 8.17 18.93 5.01
C ASN A 244 7.71 20.38 4.74
N SER A 245 8.54 21.39 5.05
CA SER A 245 8.18 22.80 4.84
C SER A 245 8.17 23.18 3.37
N GLN A 246 6.97 23.50 2.86
CA GLN A 246 6.80 24.08 1.53
C GLN A 246 7.50 25.45 1.40
N SER A 247 7.59 26.23 2.49
CA SER A 247 8.24 27.56 2.49
C SER A 247 9.76 27.47 2.37
N LEU A 248 10.39 26.43 2.91
CA LEU A 248 11.83 26.22 2.77
C LEU A 248 12.17 25.57 1.41
N GLY A 249 11.28 24.73 0.88
CA GLY A 249 11.46 24.09 -0.42
C GLY A 249 12.71 23.19 -0.48
N LEU A 250 13.04 22.48 0.60
CA LEU A 250 14.28 21.71 0.74
C LEU A 250 14.35 20.44 -0.14
N LEU A 251 13.21 19.99 -0.65
CA LEU A 251 13.10 18.86 -1.57
C LEU A 251 12.87 19.31 -3.03
N GLU A 252 12.85 20.61 -3.30
CA GLU A 252 12.74 21.15 -4.66
C GLU A 252 14.04 20.87 -5.44
N GLY A 253 13.93 20.32 -6.64
CA GLY A 253 15.09 19.93 -7.46
C GLY A 253 15.80 18.63 -7.02
N VAL A 254 15.51 18.10 -5.83
CA VAL A 254 15.98 16.77 -5.40
C VAL A 254 15.33 15.69 -6.27
N SER A 255 16.07 14.64 -6.65
CA SER A 255 15.53 13.58 -7.52
C SER A 255 14.33 12.85 -6.86
N PRO A 256 13.29 12.44 -7.63
CA PRO A 256 12.13 11.75 -7.06
C PRO A 256 12.49 10.48 -6.27
N THR A 257 13.50 9.74 -6.73
CA THR A 257 14.03 8.56 -6.04
C THR A 257 14.50 8.89 -4.63
N VAL A 258 15.28 9.96 -4.46
CA VAL A 258 15.77 10.40 -3.14
C VAL A 258 14.62 10.99 -2.31
N GLN A 259 13.71 11.77 -2.91
CA GLN A 259 12.51 12.26 -2.21
C GLN A 259 11.69 11.11 -1.61
N ASN A 260 11.44 10.03 -2.36
CA ASN A 260 10.67 8.87 -1.87
C ASN A 260 11.38 8.15 -0.71
N VAL A 261 12.70 7.99 -0.81
CA VAL A 261 13.54 7.36 0.23
C VAL A 261 13.56 8.22 1.51
N VAL A 262 13.61 9.54 1.38
CA VAL A 262 13.60 10.50 2.50
C VAL A 262 12.22 10.65 3.13
N HIS A 263 11.15 10.87 2.36
CA HIS A 263 9.77 10.95 2.86
C HIS A 263 9.35 9.69 3.63
N SER A 264 9.80 8.52 3.17
CA SER A 264 9.63 7.25 3.88
C SER A 264 10.29 7.23 5.27
N ALA A 265 11.50 7.77 5.42
CA ALA A 265 12.18 7.86 6.71
C ALA A 265 11.50 8.90 7.61
N ILE A 266 11.13 10.06 7.06
CA ILE A 266 10.35 11.12 7.73
C ILE A 266 9.05 10.57 8.33
N TYR A 267 8.26 9.84 7.55
CA TYR A 267 7.03 9.17 8.00
C TYR A 267 7.27 8.24 9.19
N LEU A 268 8.37 7.47 9.16
CA LEU A 268 8.70 6.56 10.26
C LEU A 268 9.16 7.30 11.51
N ILE A 269 9.98 8.35 11.39
CA ILE A 269 10.43 9.20 12.50
C ILE A 269 9.25 9.95 13.14
N GLN A 270 8.44 10.65 12.35
CA GLN A 270 7.26 11.40 12.84
C GLN A 270 6.25 10.47 13.52
N GLY A 271 6.00 9.28 12.96
CA GLY A 271 5.11 8.29 13.55
C GLY A 271 5.62 7.68 14.87
N ALA A 272 6.94 7.69 15.13
CA ALA A 272 7.55 6.96 16.25
C ALA A 272 7.06 7.44 17.62
N ALA A 273 6.88 8.76 17.78
CA ALA A 273 6.35 9.36 19.00
C ALA A 273 4.95 8.81 19.39
N PHE A 274 4.12 8.45 18.41
CA PHE A 274 2.73 8.05 18.57
C PHE A 274 2.51 6.53 18.66
N ARG A 275 3.50 5.70 18.32
CA ARG A 275 3.34 4.23 18.30
C ARG A 275 3.09 3.67 19.69
N SER A 276 2.28 2.60 19.75
CA SER A 276 1.97 1.91 21.01
C SER A 276 3.23 1.28 21.60
N ARG A 277 3.66 1.78 22.76
CA ARG A 277 4.85 1.32 23.49
C ARG A 277 4.55 0.11 24.40
N ARG A 278 3.33 -0.43 24.34
CA ARG A 278 2.94 -1.66 25.05
C ARG A 278 3.37 -2.84 24.21
N VAL A 279 4.06 -3.81 24.82
CA VAL A 279 4.32 -5.10 24.17
C VAL A 279 2.98 -5.72 23.80
N ALA A 280 2.69 -5.79 22.50
CA ALA A 280 1.59 -6.60 21.99
C ALA A 280 1.94 -8.06 22.28
N SER A 281 1.41 -8.58 23.38
CA SER A 281 1.61 -9.97 23.78
C SER A 281 0.74 -10.86 22.89
N SER A 282 1.22 -11.11 21.67
CA SER A 282 0.84 -12.31 20.94
C SER A 282 1.16 -13.52 21.81
N SER A 283 0.41 -14.61 21.64
CA SER A 283 0.51 -15.83 22.45
C SER A 283 1.87 -16.55 22.38
N MET A 284 2.80 -16.03 21.56
CA MET A 284 4.13 -16.60 21.30
C MET A 284 5.29 -15.64 21.62
N GLY A 285 5.03 -14.46 22.19
CA GLY A 285 6.05 -13.67 22.90
C GLY A 285 7.12 -12.95 22.06
N ARG A 286 6.88 -12.63 20.78
CA ARG A 286 7.72 -11.71 20.01
C ARG A 286 7.16 -10.28 20.01
N PHE A 287 8.06 -9.30 19.97
CA PHE A 287 7.74 -7.88 19.89
C PHE A 287 7.49 -7.45 18.43
N SER A 288 6.48 -6.59 18.22
CA SER A 288 6.26 -5.87 16.96
C SER A 288 5.78 -4.45 17.24
N LEU A 289 6.13 -3.52 16.33
CA LEU A 289 5.65 -2.14 16.29
C LEU A 289 4.24 -2.00 15.69
N GLY A 290 3.72 -3.02 15.01
CA GLY A 290 2.35 -3.07 14.47
C GLY A 290 2.01 -1.96 13.47
N ILE A 291 2.93 -1.63 12.54
CA ILE A 291 2.82 -0.44 11.69
C ILE A 291 1.87 -0.65 10.50
N ARG A 292 2.10 -1.73 9.74
CA ARG A 292 1.35 -2.13 8.53
C ARG A 292 1.49 -3.65 8.32
N PRO A 293 0.65 -4.29 7.49
CA PRO A 293 0.88 -5.67 7.05
C PRO A 293 2.24 -5.84 6.36
N LEU A 294 2.82 -7.05 6.42
CA LEU A 294 4.15 -7.33 5.88
C LEU A 294 4.25 -7.02 4.38
N GLY A 295 3.22 -7.39 3.59
CA GLY A 295 3.21 -7.13 2.16
C GLY A 295 3.12 -5.65 1.81
N GLU A 296 2.41 -4.82 2.60
CA GLU A 296 2.47 -3.36 2.44
C GLU A 296 3.86 -2.82 2.73
N LEU A 297 4.54 -3.33 3.77
CA LEU A 297 5.91 -2.90 4.10
C LEU A 297 6.89 -3.28 2.99
N VAL A 298 6.78 -4.50 2.43
CA VAL A 298 7.62 -4.95 1.32
C VAL A 298 7.44 -4.06 0.09
N GLU A 299 6.20 -3.79 -0.34
CA GLU A 299 5.91 -3.01 -1.56
C GLU A 299 6.33 -1.53 -1.47
N VAL A 300 6.56 -1.00 -0.27
CA VAL A 300 7.10 0.36 -0.06
C VAL A 300 8.62 0.36 0.10
N TYR A 301 9.23 -0.73 0.60
CA TYR A 301 10.61 -0.74 1.07
C TYR A 301 11.57 -1.73 0.39
N HIS A 302 11.12 -2.61 -0.50
CA HIS A 302 11.99 -3.61 -1.15
C HIS A 302 13.12 -3.00 -2.02
N THR A 303 12.95 -1.76 -2.50
CA THR A 303 13.96 -1.02 -3.29
C THR A 303 15.13 -0.50 -2.46
N ARG A 304 15.07 -0.61 -1.13
CA ARG A 304 16.17 -0.24 -0.22
C ARG A 304 17.38 -1.15 -0.41
N LYS A 305 18.57 -0.60 -0.15
CA LYS A 305 19.84 -1.33 -0.22
C LYS A 305 20.03 -2.22 1.01
N ALA A 306 20.57 -3.40 0.78
CA ALA A 306 20.85 -4.43 1.78
C ALA A 306 22.18 -5.13 1.44
N THR A 307 22.92 -5.62 2.45
CA THR A 307 24.19 -6.33 2.22
C THR A 307 24.00 -7.84 2.03
N ARG A 308 22.99 -8.43 2.70
CA ARG A 308 22.44 -9.75 2.38
C ARG A 308 20.99 -9.58 1.94
N LEU A 309 20.54 -10.25 0.88
CA LEU A 309 19.18 -10.09 0.35
C LEU A 309 18.10 -10.41 1.40
N HIS A 310 18.37 -11.38 2.29
CA HIS A 310 17.55 -11.71 3.47
C HIS A 310 17.11 -10.51 4.30
N ASP A 311 17.98 -9.50 4.44
CA ASP A 311 17.70 -8.30 5.22
C ASP A 311 16.53 -7.50 4.64
N LYS A 312 16.26 -7.61 3.33
CA LYS A 312 15.09 -6.98 2.67
C LYS A 312 13.74 -7.48 3.22
N VAL A 313 13.73 -8.66 3.83
CA VAL A 313 12.57 -9.22 4.54
C VAL A 313 12.74 -9.04 6.05
N PHE A 314 13.90 -9.43 6.59
CA PHE A 314 14.12 -9.47 8.05
C PHE A 314 14.08 -8.08 8.72
N ALA A 315 14.44 -7.01 8.01
CA ALA A 315 14.31 -5.65 8.54
C ALA A 315 12.86 -5.14 8.65
N LEU A 316 11.91 -5.80 7.97
CA LEU A 316 10.49 -5.40 7.97
C LEU A 316 9.65 -6.20 8.96
N LEU A 317 10.16 -7.33 9.46
CA LEU A 317 9.45 -8.22 10.39
C LEU A 317 9.01 -7.50 11.67
N GLY A 318 9.92 -6.85 12.40
CA GLY A 318 9.58 -6.13 13.64
C GLY A 318 8.70 -4.88 13.44
N MET A 319 8.47 -4.46 12.19
CA MET A 319 7.52 -3.42 11.82
C MET A 319 6.11 -3.97 11.49
N SER A 320 5.99 -5.24 11.14
CA SER A 320 4.75 -5.83 10.61
C SER A 320 3.67 -6.09 11.65
N SER A 321 2.41 -5.78 11.32
CA SER A 321 1.22 -6.13 12.11
C SER A 321 0.87 -7.62 12.15
N ASP A 322 1.50 -8.43 11.31
CA ASP A 322 1.09 -9.82 11.06
C ASP A 322 1.84 -10.80 11.97
N ASP A 323 1.24 -11.95 12.28
CA ASP A 323 1.90 -12.99 13.09
C ASP A 323 2.93 -13.76 12.26
N GLN A 324 4.17 -13.28 12.32
CA GLN A 324 5.31 -13.79 11.57
C GLN A 324 5.72 -15.21 11.98
N ILE A 325 5.31 -15.68 13.17
CA ILE A 325 5.65 -17.02 13.65
C ILE A 325 4.69 -18.05 13.05
N ALA A 326 3.39 -17.73 12.99
CA ALA A 326 2.42 -18.54 12.23
C ALA A 326 2.78 -18.61 10.73
N ALA A 327 3.43 -17.57 10.20
CA ALA A 327 3.96 -17.49 8.84
C ALA A 327 5.29 -18.23 8.61
N GLY A 328 5.99 -18.72 9.65
CA GLY A 328 7.31 -19.36 9.48
C GLY A 328 8.42 -18.41 9.01
N LEU A 329 8.23 -17.09 9.15
CA LEU A 329 9.21 -16.06 8.79
C LEU A 329 9.97 -15.61 10.04
N SER A 330 11.07 -16.29 10.33
CA SER A 330 12.05 -15.90 11.35
C SER A 330 13.39 -15.55 10.70
N PRO A 331 14.17 -14.61 11.27
CA PRO A 331 15.54 -14.36 10.84
C PRO A 331 16.41 -15.63 10.97
N ASP A 332 16.69 -16.22 9.82
CA ASP A 332 17.52 -17.41 9.62
C ASP A 332 18.41 -17.12 8.41
N TYR A 333 19.71 -17.05 8.66
CA TYR A 333 20.72 -16.75 7.66
C TYR A 333 21.36 -17.99 7.03
N SER A 334 20.94 -19.19 7.45
CA SER A 334 21.41 -20.47 6.91
C SER A 334 20.60 -20.95 5.69
N ILE A 335 19.32 -20.55 5.60
CA ILE A 335 18.50 -20.83 4.41
C ILE A 335 18.93 -19.99 3.20
N PRO A 336 18.84 -20.51 1.97
CA PRO A 336 19.05 -19.71 0.76
C PRO A 336 18.03 -18.58 0.59
N TRP A 337 18.42 -17.52 -0.13
CA TRP A 337 17.55 -16.40 -0.46
C TRP A 337 16.26 -16.84 -1.19
N TYR A 338 16.39 -17.70 -2.20
CA TYR A 338 15.27 -18.18 -3.01
C TYR A 338 14.19 -18.91 -2.18
N THR A 339 14.60 -19.63 -1.12
CA THR A 339 13.71 -20.30 -0.16
C THR A 339 13.00 -19.31 0.76
N LEU A 340 13.67 -18.22 1.16
CA LEU A 340 13.05 -17.16 1.95
C LEU A 340 12.02 -16.39 1.11
N MET A 341 12.35 -16.09 -0.15
CA MET A 341 11.44 -15.44 -1.11
C MET A 341 10.20 -16.30 -1.39
N GLU A 342 10.38 -17.62 -1.56
CA GLU A 342 9.26 -18.58 -1.69
C GLU A 342 8.35 -18.56 -0.44
N ARG A 343 8.91 -18.66 0.76
CA ARG A 343 8.15 -18.58 2.03
C ARG A 343 7.40 -17.27 2.17
N LEU A 344 8.02 -16.14 1.81
CA LEU A 344 7.36 -14.83 1.83
C LEU A 344 6.13 -14.81 0.94
N ILE A 345 6.23 -15.33 -0.28
CA ILE A 345 5.11 -15.36 -1.24
C ILE A 345 3.99 -16.28 -0.74
N GLN A 346 4.32 -17.47 -0.23
CA GLN A 346 3.36 -18.39 0.37
C GLN A 346 2.62 -17.80 1.59
N VAL A 347 3.26 -16.90 2.33
CA VAL A 347 2.65 -16.17 3.46
C VAL A 347 1.72 -15.06 3.00
N LEU A 348 2.11 -14.32 1.95
CA LEU A 348 1.33 -13.18 1.44
C LEU A 348 0.12 -13.63 0.60
N LEU A 349 0.25 -14.74 -0.15
CA LEU A 349 -0.77 -15.21 -1.10
C LEU A 349 -1.41 -16.56 -0.74
N GLY A 350 -0.88 -17.28 0.24
CA GLY A 350 -1.34 -18.62 0.63
C GLY A 350 -0.56 -19.76 -0.02
N GLN A 351 -0.82 -20.99 0.46
CA GLN A 351 -0.15 -22.22 0.01
C GLN A 351 -0.69 -22.77 -1.33
N GLN A 352 -1.66 -22.10 -1.93
CA GLN A 352 -2.32 -22.49 -3.18
C GLN A 352 -1.58 -22.01 -4.43
N VAL A 353 -0.65 -21.05 -4.31
CA VAL A 353 0.10 -20.50 -5.44
C VAL A 353 1.36 -21.33 -5.71
N ALA A 354 1.63 -21.64 -6.97
CA ALA A 354 2.91 -22.21 -7.38
C ALA A 354 3.94 -21.09 -7.58
N VAL A 355 5.16 -21.28 -7.09
CA VAL A 355 6.21 -20.25 -7.07
C VAL A 355 7.50 -20.78 -7.68
N ALA A 356 8.17 -19.95 -8.47
CA ALA A 356 9.52 -20.16 -8.97
C ALA A 356 10.41 -18.95 -8.63
N THR A 357 11.58 -19.22 -8.06
CA THR A 357 12.59 -18.22 -7.64
C THR A 357 13.97 -18.67 -8.13
N TRP A 358 14.99 -17.81 -8.01
CA TRP A 358 16.37 -18.12 -8.43
C TRP A 358 17.38 -17.69 -7.38
N ILE A 359 18.59 -18.27 -7.44
CA ILE A 359 19.65 -18.08 -6.44
C ILE A 359 20.06 -16.60 -6.34
N ASP A 360 20.36 -15.98 -7.48
CA ASP A 360 20.96 -14.64 -7.59
C ASP A 360 19.99 -13.58 -8.17
N MET A 361 18.69 -13.70 -7.90
CA MET A 361 17.69 -12.72 -8.36
C MET A 361 16.69 -12.31 -7.27
N GLU A 362 16.38 -11.01 -7.22
CA GLU A 362 15.27 -10.47 -6.44
C GLU A 362 13.96 -10.53 -7.24
N MET A 363 13.64 -11.71 -7.77
CA MET A 363 12.48 -11.89 -8.64
C MET A 363 11.85 -13.27 -8.46
N ALA A 364 10.52 -13.33 -8.56
CA ALA A 364 9.74 -14.54 -8.53
C ALA A 364 8.70 -14.58 -9.65
N VAL A 365 8.47 -15.77 -10.21
CA VAL A 365 7.33 -16.06 -11.09
C VAL A 365 6.31 -16.87 -10.30
N ILE A 366 5.06 -16.44 -10.31
CA ILE A 366 3.98 -16.98 -9.48
C ILE A 366 2.83 -17.40 -10.41
N GLN A 367 2.40 -18.65 -10.31
CA GLN A 367 1.22 -19.15 -11.03
C GLN A 367 0.09 -19.41 -10.03
N SER A 368 -1.04 -18.77 -10.26
CA SER A 368 -2.25 -18.88 -9.42
C SER A 368 -3.50 -18.83 -10.28
N ARG A 369 -4.63 -19.31 -9.74
CA ARG A 369 -5.95 -18.92 -10.22
C ARG A 369 -6.41 -17.67 -9.46
N GLY A 370 -7.26 -16.86 -10.07
CA GLY A 370 -7.81 -15.67 -9.43
C GLY A 370 -9.05 -15.13 -10.11
N HIS A 371 -9.79 -14.28 -9.40
CA HIS A 371 -10.96 -13.56 -9.93
C HIS A 371 -10.57 -12.12 -10.19
N ILE A 372 -10.87 -11.62 -11.39
CA ILE A 372 -10.62 -10.23 -11.76
C ILE A 372 -11.80 -9.38 -11.27
N ILE A 373 -11.52 -8.37 -10.44
CA ILE A 373 -12.53 -7.55 -9.78
C ILE A 373 -12.60 -6.11 -10.28
N GLY A 374 -11.64 -5.65 -11.08
CA GLY A 374 -11.65 -4.31 -11.67
C GLY A 374 -10.33 -3.87 -12.31
N LYS A 375 -10.30 -2.60 -12.74
CA LYS A 375 -9.11 -1.91 -13.29
C LYS A 375 -8.97 -0.48 -12.75
N ILE A 376 -7.75 0.03 -12.73
CA ILE A 376 -7.45 1.44 -12.43
C ILE A 376 -7.79 2.29 -13.66
N THR A 377 -8.61 3.32 -13.47
CA THR A 377 -9.07 4.22 -14.54
C THR A 377 -8.53 5.65 -14.43
N ALA A 378 -8.08 6.06 -13.25
CA ALA A 378 -7.32 7.29 -13.07
C ALA A 378 -6.30 7.15 -11.93
N VAL A 379 -5.25 7.97 -11.97
CA VAL A 379 -4.25 8.11 -10.92
C VAL A 379 -4.22 9.58 -10.51
N GLY A 380 -4.46 9.85 -9.22
CA GLY A 380 -4.51 11.19 -8.66
C GLY A 380 -3.16 11.67 -8.11
N ASN A 381 -3.03 12.97 -7.93
CA ASN A 381 -1.97 13.57 -7.13
C ASN A 381 -2.50 13.73 -5.69
N PRO A 382 -2.09 12.90 -4.72
CA PRO A 382 -2.62 12.97 -3.37
C PRO A 382 -2.14 14.24 -2.64
N GLN A 383 -2.98 14.76 -1.74
CA GLN A 383 -2.60 15.86 -0.84
C GLN A 383 -1.50 15.43 0.15
N ASP A 384 -1.49 14.13 0.49
CA ASP A 384 -0.49 13.46 1.32
C ASP A 384 0.56 12.79 0.43
N ARG A 385 1.80 13.30 0.43
CA ARG A 385 2.92 12.75 -0.35
C ARG A 385 3.35 11.35 0.09
N THR A 386 2.81 10.80 1.18
CA THR A 386 3.10 9.45 1.68
C THR A 386 2.10 8.38 1.18
N LYS A 387 1.35 8.68 0.12
CA LYS A 387 0.34 7.81 -0.50
C LYS A 387 0.38 7.88 -2.04
N GLN A 388 -0.45 7.07 -2.69
CA GLN A 388 -0.89 7.27 -4.09
C GLN A 388 -2.43 7.17 -4.15
N GLU A 389 -3.13 8.22 -4.58
CA GLU A 389 -4.59 8.15 -4.83
C GLU A 389 -4.83 7.47 -6.19
N VAL A 390 -5.70 6.48 -6.26
CA VAL A 390 -6.16 5.88 -7.52
C VAL A 390 -7.67 5.81 -7.58
N THR A 391 -8.23 5.93 -8.78
CA THR A 391 -9.65 5.66 -9.06
C THR A 391 -9.78 4.31 -9.72
N LEU A 392 -10.60 3.46 -9.12
CA LEU A 392 -10.94 2.13 -9.58
C LEU A 392 -12.26 2.15 -10.33
N LEU A 393 -12.35 1.34 -11.36
CA LEU A 393 -13.61 0.82 -11.87
C LEU A 393 -13.68 -0.66 -11.47
N LEU A 394 -14.57 -0.97 -10.55
CA LEU A 394 -14.80 -2.29 -9.98
C LEU A 394 -16.08 -2.90 -10.55
N LYS A 395 -16.11 -4.23 -10.56
CA LYS A 395 -17.32 -5.00 -10.83
C LYS A 395 -18.34 -4.85 -9.72
N ASP A 396 -19.61 -4.90 -10.10
CA ASP A 396 -20.73 -4.95 -9.17
C ASP A 396 -21.27 -6.38 -8.96
N GLN A 397 -22.43 -6.46 -8.32
CA GLN A 397 -23.15 -7.71 -8.05
C GLN A 397 -23.67 -8.43 -9.31
N TRP A 398 -23.69 -7.75 -10.47
CA TRP A 398 -24.08 -8.29 -11.77
C TRP A 398 -22.88 -8.69 -12.64
N ASN A 399 -21.65 -8.52 -12.13
CA ASN A 399 -20.38 -8.72 -12.84
C ASN A 399 -20.07 -7.68 -13.95
N GLU A 400 -20.79 -6.55 -13.99
CA GLU A 400 -20.51 -5.44 -14.92
C GLU A 400 -19.53 -4.43 -14.29
N LEU A 401 -18.64 -3.81 -15.08
CA LEU A 401 -17.73 -2.76 -14.58
C LEU A 401 -18.46 -1.43 -14.35
N SER A 402 -19.30 -1.38 -13.32
CA SER A 402 -20.13 -0.21 -13.00
C SER A 402 -19.65 0.59 -11.79
N SER A 403 -19.00 -0.03 -10.79
CA SER A 403 -18.74 0.57 -9.48
C SER A 403 -17.45 1.39 -9.43
N VAL A 404 -17.54 2.71 -9.47
CA VAL A 404 -16.39 3.62 -9.28
C VAL A 404 -16.04 3.74 -7.79
N MET A 405 -14.75 3.72 -7.45
CA MET A 405 -14.24 3.89 -6.08
C MET A 405 -12.89 4.61 -6.08
N ARG A 406 -12.69 5.60 -5.19
CA ARG A 406 -11.33 6.10 -4.90
C ARG A 406 -10.66 5.25 -3.84
N TRP A 407 -9.36 5.05 -3.96
CA TRP A 407 -8.56 4.21 -3.07
C TRP A 407 -7.20 4.84 -2.79
N ASP A 408 -6.90 5.03 -1.51
CA ASP A 408 -5.57 5.39 -1.03
C ASP A 408 -4.68 4.13 -0.99
N LEU A 409 -3.66 4.10 -1.85
CA LEU A 409 -2.58 3.12 -1.78
C LEU A 409 -1.39 3.68 -0.99
N PRO A 410 -0.55 2.82 -0.39
CA PRO A 410 0.77 3.23 0.10
C PRO A 410 1.66 3.75 -1.05
N PRO A 411 2.80 4.40 -0.77
CA PRO A 411 3.67 4.94 -1.80
C PRO A 411 4.47 3.79 -2.43
N LEU A 412 3.92 3.24 -3.52
CA LEU A 412 4.44 2.05 -4.18
C LEU A 412 5.82 2.29 -4.80
N ALA A 413 6.71 1.30 -4.67
CA ALA A 413 7.98 1.28 -5.40
C ALA A 413 7.78 1.36 -6.92
N LYS A 414 6.77 0.66 -7.45
CA LYS A 414 6.32 0.78 -8.85
C LYS A 414 4.98 1.50 -8.87
N SER A 415 4.94 2.72 -9.39
CA SER A 415 3.70 3.51 -9.41
C SER A 415 2.59 2.81 -10.19
N ALA A 416 1.38 2.83 -9.62
CA ALA A 416 0.16 2.40 -10.29
C ALA A 416 -0.12 3.29 -11.52
N ARG A 417 -0.75 2.70 -12.55
CA ARG A 417 -1.09 3.34 -13.84
C ARG A 417 -2.50 2.98 -14.26
N ILE A 418 -3.08 3.79 -15.15
CA ILE A 418 -4.34 3.47 -15.84
C ILE A 418 -4.15 2.16 -16.62
N GLY A 419 -5.11 1.23 -16.48
CA GLY A 419 -5.05 -0.10 -17.10
C GLY A 419 -4.48 -1.21 -16.20
N ASP A 420 -3.88 -0.88 -15.04
CA ASP A 420 -3.52 -1.90 -14.05
C ASP A 420 -4.79 -2.57 -13.51
N ILE A 421 -4.77 -3.90 -13.42
CA ILE A 421 -5.90 -4.73 -12.99
C ILE A 421 -5.81 -5.06 -11.50
N ILE A 422 -6.98 -5.25 -10.88
CA ILE A 422 -7.12 -5.67 -9.49
C ILE A 422 -7.79 -7.04 -9.47
N CYS A 423 -7.17 -8.00 -8.77
CA CYS A 423 -7.62 -9.38 -8.71
C CYS A 423 -7.52 -9.95 -7.29
N PHE A 424 -8.35 -10.94 -6.97
CA PHE A 424 -8.18 -11.78 -5.79
C PHE A 424 -7.64 -13.14 -6.21
N LEU A 425 -6.44 -13.49 -5.74
CA LEU A 425 -5.81 -14.78 -6.00
C LEU A 425 -6.38 -15.85 -5.06
N GLU A 426 -6.43 -17.10 -5.51
CA GLU A 426 -6.91 -18.22 -4.71
C GLU A 426 -5.97 -18.46 -3.51
N GLY A 427 -6.52 -18.40 -2.30
CA GLY A 427 -5.75 -18.45 -1.03
C GLY A 427 -5.43 -17.08 -0.44
N ALA A 428 -5.39 -16.01 -1.25
CA ALA A 428 -4.99 -14.68 -0.80
C ALA A 428 -6.10 -13.98 0.00
N SER A 429 -5.75 -13.40 1.15
CA SER A 429 -6.68 -12.64 2.01
C SER A 429 -6.88 -11.18 1.60
N ASN A 430 -6.05 -10.68 0.67
CA ASN A 430 -5.97 -9.31 0.19
C ASN A 430 -5.93 -9.32 -1.35
N PRO A 431 -6.40 -8.26 -2.03
CA PRO A 431 -6.30 -8.16 -3.49
C PRO A 431 -4.86 -7.89 -3.94
N THR A 432 -4.50 -8.38 -5.12
CA THR A 432 -3.24 -8.09 -5.84
C THR A 432 -3.51 -7.08 -6.95
N ILE A 433 -2.64 -6.07 -7.08
CA ILE A 433 -2.62 -5.15 -8.22
C ILE A 433 -1.53 -5.60 -9.18
N ALA A 434 -1.88 -5.82 -10.44
CA ALA A 434 -0.96 -6.26 -11.48
C ALA A 434 -1.17 -5.50 -12.79
N ARG A 435 -0.11 -5.34 -13.58
CA ARG A 435 -0.13 -4.71 -14.89
C ARG A 435 -0.18 -5.79 -15.97
N PRO A 436 -1.17 -5.77 -16.88
CA PRO A 436 -1.14 -6.62 -18.06
C PRO A 436 0.12 -6.34 -18.90
N CYS A 437 0.85 -7.39 -19.24
CA CYS A 437 1.93 -7.35 -20.22
C CYS A 437 1.52 -8.19 -21.44
N LYS A 438 2.47 -8.60 -22.28
CA LYS A 438 2.18 -9.33 -23.53
C LYS A 438 1.50 -10.70 -23.32
N ASP A 439 1.94 -11.44 -22.31
CA ASP A 439 1.62 -12.86 -22.11
C ASP A 439 1.75 -13.31 -20.63
N HIS A 440 1.84 -12.34 -19.72
CA HIS A 440 1.95 -12.47 -18.25
C HIS A 440 1.55 -11.14 -17.60
N PHE A 441 1.55 -11.08 -16.27
CA PHE A 441 1.15 -9.90 -15.50
C PHE A 441 2.27 -9.48 -14.54
N LEU A 442 2.77 -8.25 -14.63
CA LEU A 442 3.76 -7.72 -13.69
C LEU A 442 3.05 -7.30 -12.40
N ILE A 443 3.42 -7.84 -11.23
CA ILE A 443 2.89 -7.39 -9.95
C ILE A 443 3.36 -5.95 -9.69
N ILE A 444 2.38 -5.09 -9.40
CA ILE A 444 2.57 -3.68 -9.01
C ILE A 444 2.34 -3.50 -7.50
N MET A 445 1.50 -4.37 -6.91
CA MET A 445 1.40 -4.53 -5.46
C MET A 445 0.86 -5.92 -5.11
N ILE A 446 1.66 -6.78 -4.45
CA ILE A 446 1.34 -8.18 -4.18
C ILE A 446 0.11 -8.35 -3.28
N THR A 447 0.00 -7.52 -2.23
CA THR A 447 -1.15 -7.49 -1.31
C THR A 447 -1.52 -6.05 -0.99
N ALA A 448 -2.49 -5.51 -1.73
CA ALA A 448 -3.02 -4.18 -1.49
C ALA A 448 -3.98 -4.16 -0.28
N PRO A 449 -4.31 -2.97 0.29
CA PRO A 449 -5.15 -2.86 1.48
C PRO A 449 -6.53 -3.52 1.30
N LYS A 450 -7.18 -3.93 2.40
CA LYS A 450 -8.51 -4.57 2.30
C LYS A 450 -9.58 -3.58 1.82
N LEU A 451 -10.10 -3.81 0.62
CA LEU A 451 -11.32 -3.17 0.14
C LEU A 451 -12.51 -3.59 1.03
N ARG A 452 -13.41 -2.65 1.34
CA ARG A 452 -14.45 -2.86 2.39
C ARG A 452 -15.68 -3.68 1.98
N ARG A 453 -15.85 -4.01 0.69
CA ARG A 453 -16.99 -4.80 0.18
C ARG A 453 -16.53 -6.23 -0.18
N SER A 454 -17.48 -7.16 -0.27
CA SER A 454 -17.25 -8.52 -0.78
C SER A 454 -17.36 -8.53 -2.32
N PHE A 455 -16.26 -8.77 -3.02
CA PHE A 455 -16.16 -8.74 -4.49
C PHE A 455 -15.98 -10.13 -5.12
N LEU A 456 -16.70 -11.15 -4.64
CA LEU A 456 -16.64 -12.50 -5.22
C LEU A 456 -17.63 -12.66 -6.39
N THR A 457 -17.47 -11.82 -7.40
CA THR A 457 -18.15 -11.87 -8.71
C THR A 457 -17.12 -11.73 -9.83
N GLY A 458 -17.09 -12.68 -10.76
CA GLY A 458 -16.11 -12.75 -11.86
C GLY A 458 -15.82 -14.16 -12.34
N THR A 459 -15.29 -14.29 -13.55
CA THR A 459 -14.75 -15.57 -14.04
C THR A 459 -13.42 -15.87 -13.32
N GLN A 460 -13.18 -17.14 -12.99
CA GLN A 460 -11.89 -17.58 -12.47
C GLN A 460 -10.90 -17.75 -13.63
N CYS A 461 -9.85 -16.94 -13.65
CA CYS A 461 -8.79 -16.95 -14.67
C CYS A 461 -7.50 -17.57 -14.12
N ASN A 462 -6.68 -18.16 -14.99
CA ASN A 462 -5.30 -18.53 -14.65
C ASN A 462 -4.38 -17.33 -14.88
N LEU A 463 -3.59 -16.99 -13.87
CA LEU A 463 -2.70 -15.84 -13.86
C LEU A 463 -1.25 -16.31 -13.73
N LEU A 464 -0.42 -15.89 -14.69
CA LEU A 464 1.04 -16.00 -14.64
C LEU A 464 1.58 -14.62 -14.27
N LEU A 465 2.02 -14.49 -13.02
CA LEU A 465 2.44 -13.25 -12.38
C LEU A 465 3.96 -13.19 -12.26
N VAL A 466 4.53 -12.00 -12.36
CA VAL A 466 5.96 -11.72 -12.22
C VAL A 466 6.15 -10.66 -11.14
N TRP A 467 6.90 -10.96 -10.08
CA TRP A 467 7.21 -10.02 -9.00
C TRP A 467 8.72 -9.77 -8.99
N ASP A 468 9.13 -8.63 -9.55
CA ASP A 468 10.52 -8.25 -9.83
C ASP A 468 10.90 -6.99 -9.05
N TRP A 469 11.88 -7.09 -8.15
CA TRP A 469 12.24 -5.99 -7.24
C TRP A 469 13.37 -5.07 -7.74
N ASP A 470 14.17 -5.50 -8.71
CA ASP A 470 15.29 -4.72 -9.27
C ASP A 470 14.94 -4.08 -10.63
N ASP A 471 13.70 -4.24 -11.10
CA ASP A 471 13.31 -3.92 -12.49
C ASP A 471 14.21 -4.64 -13.53
N THR A 472 14.68 -5.86 -13.18
CA THR A 472 15.45 -6.72 -14.08
C THR A 472 14.67 -7.02 -15.36
N TYR A 473 13.35 -7.16 -15.26
CA TYR A 473 12.48 -7.37 -16.41
C TYR A 473 12.31 -6.09 -17.26
N ALA A 474 12.28 -4.89 -16.66
CA ALA A 474 12.19 -3.64 -17.40
C ALA A 474 13.51 -3.22 -18.09
N ARG A 475 14.65 -3.81 -17.69
CA ARG A 475 15.94 -3.71 -18.39
C ARG A 475 16.05 -4.66 -19.59
N ILE A 476 15.10 -5.56 -19.78
CA ILE A 476 14.96 -6.42 -20.96
C ILE A 476 13.89 -5.78 -21.84
N GLU A 477 14.23 -5.46 -23.09
CA GLU A 477 13.29 -4.80 -24.01
C GLU A 477 11.98 -5.59 -24.17
N GLU A 478 10.84 -4.89 -24.19
CA GLU A 478 9.49 -5.47 -24.08
C GLU A 478 9.18 -6.51 -25.16
N GLY A 479 9.46 -7.79 -24.87
CA GLY A 479 9.17 -8.88 -25.80
C GLY A 479 9.69 -10.26 -25.42
N TYR A 480 10.72 -10.35 -24.57
CA TYR A 480 11.54 -11.56 -24.41
C TYR A 480 11.35 -12.33 -23.08
N PHE A 481 10.22 -12.19 -22.39
CA PHE A 481 9.92 -13.01 -21.19
C PHE A 481 10.07 -14.52 -21.45
N GLU A 482 9.61 -15.00 -22.61
CA GLU A 482 9.80 -16.39 -22.98
C GLU A 482 11.26 -16.79 -23.19
N GLU A 483 12.09 -15.94 -23.81
CA GLU A 483 13.51 -16.28 -24.02
C GLU A 483 14.27 -16.28 -22.69
N PHE A 484 13.98 -15.31 -21.82
CA PHE A 484 14.47 -15.29 -20.45
C PHE A 484 14.14 -16.59 -19.70
N MET A 485 12.87 -17.03 -19.73
CA MET A 485 12.43 -18.27 -19.07
C MET A 485 12.94 -19.55 -19.76
N LYS A 486 13.10 -19.55 -21.09
CA LYS A 486 13.67 -20.66 -21.87
C LYS A 486 15.17 -20.84 -21.62
N VAL A 487 15.89 -19.75 -21.29
CA VAL A 487 17.31 -19.78 -20.92
C VAL A 487 17.52 -20.05 -19.41
N ARG A 488 16.60 -19.61 -18.54
CA ARG A 488 16.74 -19.67 -17.06
C ARG A 488 15.72 -20.58 -16.39
N SER A 489 15.90 -21.90 -16.52
CA SER A 489 15.19 -22.85 -15.65
C SER A 489 15.57 -22.60 -14.18
N PRO A 490 14.63 -22.61 -13.21
CA PRO A 490 14.95 -22.43 -11.79
C PRO A 490 15.83 -23.56 -11.26
N ASP A 491 17.03 -23.25 -10.78
CA ASP A 491 18.13 -24.22 -10.53
C ASP A 491 17.80 -25.32 -9.51
N HIS A 492 16.77 -25.11 -8.68
CA HIS A 492 16.35 -26.01 -7.61
C HIS A 492 15.01 -26.75 -7.89
N LEU A 493 14.31 -26.47 -9.00
CA LEU A 493 13.05 -27.14 -9.35
C LEU A 493 13.28 -28.33 -10.28
N SER A 494 13.16 -29.54 -9.73
CA SER A 494 13.29 -30.80 -10.48
C SER A 494 12.09 -31.07 -11.41
N THR A 495 12.07 -30.40 -12.57
CA THR A 495 11.45 -30.82 -13.85
C THR A 495 10.13 -31.62 -13.74
N SER A 496 9.14 -31.08 -13.03
CA SER A 496 7.77 -31.63 -13.02
C SER A 496 6.68 -30.65 -12.54
N THR A 497 6.97 -29.77 -11.58
CA THR A 497 5.95 -28.98 -10.88
C THR A 497 5.34 -27.84 -11.69
N PHE A 498 6.14 -27.14 -12.51
CA PHE A 498 5.67 -26.07 -13.39
C PHE A 498 5.43 -26.60 -14.81
N SER A 499 4.15 -26.77 -15.17
CA SER A 499 3.73 -26.99 -16.55
C SER A 499 3.64 -25.62 -17.26
N TRP A 500 4.69 -25.25 -17.99
CA TRP A 500 4.76 -24.02 -18.81
C TRP A 500 3.90 -24.16 -20.08
N GLU A 501 2.61 -24.45 -19.91
CA GLU A 501 1.86 -25.29 -20.86
C GLU A 501 1.34 -24.57 -22.11
N ARG A 502 2.25 -24.37 -23.07
CA ARG A 502 2.07 -23.77 -24.40
C ARG A 502 1.71 -22.28 -24.38
N ASP A 503 2.46 -21.53 -25.18
CA ASP A 503 2.31 -20.08 -25.41
C ASP A 503 0.85 -19.70 -25.73
N THR A 504 0.13 -20.57 -26.47
CA THR A 504 -1.30 -20.48 -26.78
C THR A 504 -2.18 -20.30 -25.55
N THR A 505 -1.96 -21.09 -24.50
CA THR A 505 -2.74 -21.06 -23.26
C THR A 505 -2.52 -19.72 -22.54
N ARG A 506 -1.29 -19.19 -22.59
CA ARG A 506 -0.92 -17.89 -22.00
C ARG A 506 -1.61 -16.74 -22.74
N ALA A 507 -1.60 -16.76 -24.08
CA ALA A 507 -2.29 -15.78 -24.91
C ALA A 507 -3.82 -15.80 -24.73
N LEU A 508 -4.43 -16.99 -24.60
CA LEU A 508 -5.87 -17.14 -24.33
C LEU A 508 -6.24 -16.63 -22.93
N ASN A 509 -5.46 -16.98 -21.88
CA ASN A 509 -5.68 -16.45 -20.53
C ASN A 509 -5.54 -14.91 -20.49
N MET A 510 -4.56 -14.34 -21.20
CA MET A 510 -4.38 -12.88 -21.31
C MET A 510 -5.60 -12.22 -21.96
N ALA A 511 -6.07 -12.74 -23.10
CA ALA A 511 -7.28 -12.25 -23.75
C ALA A 511 -8.51 -12.32 -22.81
N MET A 512 -8.72 -13.44 -22.12
CA MET A 512 -9.82 -13.60 -21.15
C MET A 512 -9.77 -12.57 -20.01
N VAL A 513 -8.58 -12.28 -19.47
CA VAL A 513 -8.43 -11.29 -18.38
C VAL A 513 -8.68 -9.86 -18.88
N LEU A 514 -8.26 -9.54 -20.10
CA LEU A 514 -8.55 -8.24 -20.73
C LEU A 514 -10.05 -8.08 -21.05
N GLU A 515 -10.73 -9.16 -21.47
CA GLU A 515 -12.19 -9.19 -21.64
C GLU A 515 -12.95 -9.04 -20.31
N GLU A 516 -12.48 -9.70 -19.23
CA GLU A 516 -13.05 -9.56 -17.87
C GLU A 516 -12.85 -8.16 -17.27
N VAL A 517 -12.06 -7.28 -17.91
CA VAL A 517 -11.99 -5.84 -17.61
C VAL A 517 -12.47 -4.95 -18.77
N GLU A 518 -13.24 -5.51 -19.70
CA GLU A 518 -13.85 -4.81 -20.85
C GLU A 518 -12.85 -4.06 -21.77
N ASP A 519 -11.56 -4.46 -21.79
CA ASP A 519 -10.58 -3.98 -22.78
C ASP A 519 -10.51 -4.93 -23.99
N TYR A 520 -11.62 -5.00 -24.71
CA TYR A 520 -11.77 -5.80 -25.93
C TYR A 520 -10.78 -5.37 -27.03
N GLN A 521 -10.35 -4.10 -27.05
CA GLN A 521 -9.42 -3.56 -28.06
C GLN A 521 -7.97 -4.00 -27.82
N THR A 522 -7.53 -4.11 -26.56
CA THR A 522 -6.21 -4.68 -26.24
C THR A 522 -6.25 -6.21 -26.32
N ALA A 523 -7.38 -6.86 -25.97
CA ALA A 523 -7.57 -8.29 -26.11
C ALA A 523 -7.45 -8.75 -27.58
N GLU A 524 -8.15 -8.09 -28.51
CA GLU A 524 -8.11 -8.40 -29.95
C GLU A 524 -6.69 -8.23 -30.52
N ARG A 525 -6.04 -7.11 -30.22
CA ARG A 525 -4.68 -6.79 -30.68
C ARG A 525 -3.65 -7.81 -30.20
N THR A 526 -3.61 -8.09 -28.90
CA THR A 526 -2.65 -9.02 -28.27
C THR A 526 -2.81 -10.43 -28.83
N LEU A 527 -4.06 -10.87 -29.03
CA LEU A 527 -4.35 -12.20 -29.57
C LEU A 527 -4.06 -12.30 -31.08
N GLN A 528 -4.28 -11.23 -31.86
CA GLN A 528 -3.90 -11.18 -33.28
C GLN A 528 -2.38 -11.16 -33.47
N GLU A 529 -1.64 -10.38 -32.68
CA GLU A 529 -0.17 -10.39 -32.69
C GLU A 529 0.40 -11.78 -32.36
N PHE A 530 -0.18 -12.47 -31.38
CA PHE A 530 0.17 -13.85 -31.06
C PHE A 530 -0.10 -14.80 -32.23
N VAL A 531 -1.30 -14.76 -32.81
CA VAL A 531 -1.71 -15.58 -33.96
C VAL A 531 -0.77 -15.41 -35.16
N ASP A 532 -0.41 -14.17 -35.53
CA ASP A 532 0.47 -13.94 -36.68
C ASP A 532 1.91 -14.35 -36.42
N ASN A 533 2.42 -14.21 -35.19
CA ASN A 533 3.77 -14.67 -34.86
C ASN A 533 3.87 -16.20 -34.86
N GLN A 534 2.86 -16.90 -34.33
CA GLN A 534 2.79 -18.36 -34.41
C GLN A 534 2.63 -18.85 -35.86
N ARG A 535 1.82 -18.17 -36.70
CA ARG A 535 1.70 -18.47 -38.14
C ARG A 535 3.03 -18.30 -38.89
N LYS A 536 3.81 -17.23 -38.60
CA LYS A 536 5.15 -17.03 -39.18
C LYS A 536 6.13 -18.15 -38.79
N GLN A 537 6.03 -18.66 -37.56
CA GLN A 537 6.98 -19.63 -37.00
C GLN A 537 6.64 -21.09 -37.33
N TYR A 538 5.36 -21.47 -37.37
CA TYR A 538 4.90 -22.86 -37.49
C TYR A 538 3.88 -23.10 -38.62
N GLY A 539 3.45 -22.08 -39.35
CA GLY A 539 2.45 -22.19 -40.41
C GLY A 539 1.01 -22.34 -39.90
N HIS A 540 0.09 -22.62 -40.84
CA HIS A 540 -1.36 -22.55 -40.59
C HIS A 540 -1.98 -23.78 -39.88
N ASN A 541 -1.27 -24.90 -39.77
CA ASN A 541 -1.89 -26.20 -39.43
C ASN A 541 -1.72 -26.63 -37.96
N SER A 542 -1.48 -25.69 -37.03
CA SER A 542 -1.39 -26.01 -35.59
C SER A 542 -2.80 -26.07 -34.96
N PRO A 543 -3.21 -27.19 -34.32
CA PRO A 543 -4.54 -27.31 -33.71
C PRO A 543 -4.75 -26.38 -32.52
N TYR A 544 -3.68 -25.87 -31.92
CA TYR A 544 -3.72 -24.89 -30.83
C TYR A 544 -4.04 -23.47 -31.35
N LEU A 545 -3.62 -23.15 -32.57
CA LEU A 545 -3.85 -21.86 -33.22
C LEU A 545 -5.35 -21.64 -33.52
N LEU A 546 -6.08 -22.71 -33.85
CA LEU A 546 -7.51 -22.70 -34.18
C LEU A 546 -8.38 -22.11 -33.05
N GLU A 547 -8.03 -22.32 -31.77
CA GLU A 547 -8.81 -21.78 -30.66
C GLU A 547 -8.57 -20.28 -30.45
N CYS A 548 -7.32 -19.82 -30.62
CA CYS A 548 -7.01 -18.39 -30.70
C CYS A 548 -7.76 -17.72 -31.85
N GLU A 549 -7.80 -18.34 -33.04
CA GLU A 549 -8.49 -17.79 -34.21
C GLU A 549 -10.01 -17.68 -34.01
N LYS A 550 -10.66 -18.68 -33.39
CA LYS A 550 -12.08 -18.60 -33.00
C LYS A 550 -12.34 -17.47 -32.00
N ARG A 551 -11.52 -17.37 -30.94
CA ARG A 551 -11.71 -16.36 -29.89
C ARG A 551 -11.45 -14.94 -30.45
N LEU A 552 -10.50 -14.81 -31.36
CA LEU A 552 -10.20 -13.57 -32.07
C LEU A 552 -11.35 -13.12 -32.98
N GLU A 553 -11.98 -14.01 -33.73
CA GLU A 553 -13.18 -13.65 -34.51
C GLU A 553 -14.39 -13.35 -33.60
N SER A 554 -14.49 -13.99 -32.43
CA SER A 554 -15.50 -13.66 -31.42
C SER A 554 -15.31 -12.24 -30.87
N LEU A 555 -14.07 -11.87 -30.50
CA LEU A 555 -13.67 -10.52 -30.12
C LEU A 555 -13.98 -9.49 -31.21
N ARG A 556 -13.71 -9.83 -32.47
CA ARG A 556 -14.05 -8.98 -33.63
C ARG A 556 -15.55 -8.80 -33.80
N GLN A 557 -16.38 -9.79 -33.48
CA GLN A 557 -17.84 -9.66 -33.52
C GLN A 557 -18.36 -8.79 -32.37
N ILE A 558 -17.77 -8.90 -31.18
CA ILE A 558 -18.04 -8.00 -30.05
C ILE A 558 -17.67 -6.55 -30.41
N LEU A 559 -16.45 -6.31 -30.90
CA LEU A 559 -15.99 -4.98 -31.32
C LEU A 559 -16.88 -4.40 -32.45
N LYS A 560 -17.15 -5.15 -33.53
CA LYS A 560 -18.10 -4.73 -34.57
C LYS A 560 -19.49 -4.38 -34.02
N HIS A 561 -19.95 -5.06 -32.96
CA HIS A 561 -21.24 -4.74 -32.32
C HIS A 561 -21.16 -3.47 -31.46
N LEU A 562 -20.08 -3.29 -30.69
CA LEU A 562 -19.81 -2.08 -29.91
C LEU A 562 -19.64 -0.86 -30.81
N ASP A 563 -18.85 -0.97 -31.89
CA ASP A 563 -18.68 0.05 -32.92
C ASP A 563 -20.04 0.38 -33.56
N HIS A 564 -20.85 -0.62 -33.93
CA HIS A 564 -22.17 -0.38 -34.53
C HIS A 564 -23.22 0.15 -33.53
N MET A 565 -22.99 0.01 -32.22
CA MET A 565 -23.73 0.69 -31.16
C MET A 565 -23.23 2.13 -30.96
N GLN A 566 -21.93 2.38 -31.09
CA GLN A 566 -21.34 3.72 -31.09
C GLN A 566 -21.66 4.51 -32.36
N ASP A 567 -21.82 3.90 -33.54
CA ASP A 567 -22.22 4.57 -34.77
C ASP A 567 -23.74 4.80 -34.85
N LYS A 568 -24.52 4.00 -34.12
CA LYS A 568 -25.88 4.38 -33.71
C LYS A 568 -25.88 5.46 -32.62
N SER A 569 -24.71 6.00 -32.27
CA SER A 569 -24.51 7.08 -31.30
C SER A 569 -23.69 8.27 -31.80
N SER A 570 -23.03 8.17 -32.95
CA SER A 570 -22.60 9.33 -33.73
C SER A 570 -23.83 10.11 -34.28
N ASN A 571 -25.02 9.49 -34.22
CA ASN A 571 -26.35 10.13 -34.24
C ASN A 571 -26.99 10.28 -32.82
N GLY A 572 -26.19 10.56 -31.78
CA GLY A 572 -26.62 10.85 -30.40
C GLY A 572 -26.23 9.79 -29.37
N HIS A 573 -25.44 10.19 -28.37
CA HIS A 573 -24.67 9.34 -27.44
C HIS A 573 -25.35 8.06 -26.90
N VAL A 574 -24.55 6.99 -26.77
CA VAL A 574 -24.95 5.67 -26.24
C VAL A 574 -24.15 5.27 -24.99
N ALA A 575 -23.21 6.11 -24.54
CA ALA A 575 -22.88 6.18 -23.12
C ALA A 575 -24.08 6.69 -22.28
N ASP A 576 -25.02 7.41 -22.91
CA ASP A 576 -26.06 8.20 -22.24
C ASP A 576 -27.49 7.72 -22.55
N LYS A 577 -27.75 6.39 -22.52
CA LYS A 577 -29.10 5.83 -22.78
C LYS A 577 -30.08 5.89 -21.60
N LEU A 578 -29.97 6.94 -20.77
CA LEU A 578 -30.97 7.37 -19.76
C LEU A 578 -31.23 8.89 -19.87
N TYR A 579 -31.52 9.38 -21.08
CA TYR A 579 -32.02 10.73 -21.29
C TYR A 579 -33.54 10.81 -21.15
N CYS A 580 -34.02 11.84 -20.45
CA CYS A 580 -35.41 12.29 -20.50
C CYS A 580 -35.57 13.35 -21.61
N ARG A 581 -36.31 13.03 -22.68
CA ARG A 581 -36.58 13.97 -23.78
C ARG A 581 -37.77 14.92 -23.54
N ASN A 582 -38.60 14.67 -22.53
CA ASN A 582 -39.85 15.40 -22.29
C ASN A 582 -39.95 15.96 -20.86
N SER A 583 -39.32 17.11 -20.62
CA SER A 583 -39.46 17.87 -19.36
C SER A 583 -40.88 18.37 -19.05
N ARG A 584 -41.83 18.20 -19.99
CA ARG A 584 -43.24 18.62 -19.90
C ARG A 584 -44.20 17.58 -19.31
N GLN A 585 -43.71 16.45 -18.77
CA GLN A 585 -44.57 15.34 -18.29
C GLN A 585 -44.37 14.94 -16.82
N ARG A 586 -43.53 15.65 -16.04
CA ARG A 586 -43.21 15.26 -14.65
C ARG A 586 -44.45 15.08 -13.74
N GLU A 587 -45.48 15.90 -13.93
CA GLU A 587 -46.76 15.82 -13.20
C GLU A 587 -47.50 14.50 -13.45
N SER A 588 -47.36 13.89 -14.63
CA SER A 588 -47.99 12.61 -14.98
C SER A 588 -47.24 11.38 -14.44
N TRP A 589 -46.05 11.57 -13.87
CA TRP A 589 -45.20 10.50 -13.34
C TRP A 589 -45.20 10.40 -11.82
N VAL A 590 -45.59 11.48 -11.12
CA VAL A 590 -45.85 11.46 -9.68
C VAL A 590 -47.31 11.04 -9.45
N VAL A 591 -47.51 10.08 -8.56
CA VAL A 591 -48.81 9.45 -8.30
C VAL A 591 -49.22 9.63 -6.84
N ARG A 592 -50.52 9.80 -6.63
CA ARG A 592 -51.12 9.79 -5.29
C ARG A 592 -51.53 8.37 -4.96
N ILE A 593 -51.01 7.86 -3.84
CA ILE A 593 -51.31 6.55 -3.30
C ILE A 593 -52.29 6.76 -2.13
N TRP A 594 -53.42 6.06 -2.16
CA TRP A 594 -54.30 5.95 -1.00
C TRP A 594 -54.23 4.53 -0.45
N ALA A 595 -53.82 4.39 0.80
CA ALA A 595 -53.67 3.11 1.48
C ALA A 595 -54.43 3.09 2.80
N GLN A 596 -54.93 1.93 3.20
CA GLN A 596 -55.60 1.71 4.49
C GLN A 596 -54.72 0.84 5.39
N ARG A 597 -54.53 1.29 6.63
CA ARG A 597 -53.86 0.56 7.70
C ARG A 597 -54.79 -0.47 8.34
N ASP A 598 -54.22 -1.43 9.06
CA ASP A 598 -54.96 -2.43 9.85
C ASP A 598 -55.89 -1.82 10.93
N ASP A 599 -55.61 -0.60 11.38
CA ASP A 599 -56.46 0.16 12.31
C ASP A 599 -57.59 0.95 11.60
N MET A 600 -57.84 0.64 10.33
CA MET A 600 -58.79 1.27 9.42
C MET A 600 -58.49 2.72 9.03
N GLN A 601 -57.38 3.33 9.49
CA GLN A 601 -57.00 4.68 9.08
C GLN A 601 -56.55 4.72 7.61
N ASN A 602 -56.98 5.75 6.88
CA ASN A 602 -56.57 6.00 5.50
C ASN A 602 -55.38 6.97 5.46
N ILE A 603 -54.30 6.53 4.81
CA ILE A 603 -53.13 7.34 4.46
C ILE A 603 -53.33 7.91 3.04
N ALA A 604 -53.06 9.21 2.87
CA ALA A 604 -52.74 9.78 1.57
C ALA A 604 -51.23 9.96 1.49
N ALA A 605 -50.59 9.42 0.45
CA ALA A 605 -49.15 9.43 0.28
C ALA A 605 -48.75 9.69 -1.18
N THR A 606 -47.46 9.93 -1.41
CA THR A 606 -46.90 10.12 -2.74
C THR A 606 -46.13 8.88 -3.18
N GLY A 607 -46.13 8.61 -4.48
CA GLY A 607 -45.15 7.74 -5.13
C GLY A 607 -44.81 8.30 -6.49
N PHE A 608 -43.91 7.64 -7.22
CA PHE A 608 -43.58 8.03 -8.59
C PHE A 608 -43.18 6.83 -9.45
N PHE A 609 -43.52 6.87 -10.74
CA PHE A 609 -43.06 5.85 -11.68
C PHE A 609 -41.56 5.97 -11.92
N ILE A 610 -40.89 4.82 -11.98
CA ILE A 610 -39.49 4.70 -12.43
C ILE A 610 -39.40 3.91 -13.73
N ARG A 611 -38.51 4.36 -14.62
CA ARG A 611 -38.20 3.66 -15.86
C ARG A 611 -37.16 2.57 -15.60
N ILE A 612 -37.57 1.30 -15.71
CA ILE A 612 -36.65 0.14 -15.71
C ILE A 612 -36.62 -0.46 -17.12
N PRO A 613 -35.53 -0.29 -17.89
CA PRO A 613 -35.39 -0.87 -19.23
C PRO A 613 -35.60 -2.39 -19.22
N GLY A 614 -36.25 -2.91 -20.27
CA GLY A 614 -36.50 -4.35 -20.45
C GLY A 614 -37.57 -4.98 -19.55
N LEU A 615 -37.95 -4.36 -18.42
CA LEU A 615 -38.89 -4.97 -17.46
C LEU A 615 -40.34 -5.06 -17.96
N GLY A 616 -40.77 -4.15 -18.84
CA GLY A 616 -42.10 -4.17 -19.47
C GLY A 616 -43.29 -3.98 -18.51
N LYS A 617 -43.06 -3.56 -17.26
CA LYS A 617 -44.09 -3.28 -16.24
C LYS A 617 -44.00 -1.85 -15.72
N ARG A 618 -45.13 -1.28 -15.31
CA ARG A 618 -45.14 0.00 -14.57
C ARG A 618 -44.74 -0.25 -13.11
N VAL A 619 -43.66 0.39 -12.67
CA VAL A 619 -43.10 0.26 -11.32
C VAL A 619 -43.11 1.62 -10.63
N ILE A 620 -43.63 1.66 -9.40
CA ILE A 620 -43.74 2.86 -8.56
C ILE A 620 -42.79 2.70 -7.36
N LEU A 621 -41.99 3.72 -7.08
CA LEU A 621 -41.30 3.88 -5.80
C LEU A 621 -42.09 4.78 -4.86
N THR A 622 -41.98 4.51 -3.56
CA THR A 622 -42.56 5.28 -2.44
C THR A 622 -41.81 4.93 -1.14
N ALA A 623 -42.16 5.53 -0.01
CA ALA A 623 -41.56 5.18 1.30
C ALA A 623 -42.10 3.85 1.83
N ARG A 624 -41.29 3.14 2.63
CA ARG A 624 -41.63 1.86 3.27
C ARG A 624 -42.86 2.00 4.19
N SER A 625 -42.88 3.06 5.00
CA SER A 625 -43.97 3.46 5.91
C SER A 625 -45.34 3.69 5.26
N ASN A 626 -45.39 3.86 3.93
CA ASN A 626 -46.64 3.93 3.17
C ASN A 626 -47.20 2.54 2.85
N LEU A 627 -46.34 1.52 2.71
CA LEU A 627 -46.71 0.17 2.26
C LEU A 627 -46.84 -0.85 3.41
N ILE A 628 -46.28 -0.56 4.58
CA ILE A 628 -46.44 -1.37 5.80
C ILE A 628 -46.79 -0.54 7.03
N ASP A 629 -47.29 -1.18 8.08
CA ASP A 629 -47.42 -0.59 9.41
C ASP A 629 -46.15 -0.81 10.27
N SER A 630 -46.13 -0.26 11.48
CA SER A 630 -45.00 -0.39 12.43
C SER A 630 -44.77 -1.80 12.97
N ARG A 631 -45.65 -2.77 12.65
CA ARG A 631 -45.54 -4.20 12.97
C ARG A 631 -45.14 -5.04 11.74
N GLY A 632 -44.97 -4.41 10.57
CA GLY A 632 -44.61 -5.05 9.30
C GLY A 632 -45.79 -5.65 8.52
N ALA A 633 -47.04 -5.41 8.94
CA ALA A 633 -48.22 -5.81 8.18
C ALA A 633 -48.36 -4.92 6.93
N LYS A 634 -48.76 -5.48 5.78
CA LYS A 634 -48.88 -4.70 4.53
C LYS A 634 -50.15 -3.86 4.53
N ASN A 635 -50.00 -2.55 4.37
CA ASN A 635 -51.13 -1.63 4.19
C ASN A 635 -51.89 -1.99 2.90
N LYS A 636 -53.22 -1.98 2.94
CA LYS A 636 -54.07 -2.27 1.79
C LYS A 636 -54.15 -1.03 0.91
N ILE A 637 -53.51 -1.05 -0.26
CA ILE A 637 -53.68 0.02 -1.25
C ILE A 637 -55.13 -0.01 -1.74
N LEU A 638 -55.82 1.12 -1.60
CA LEU A 638 -57.21 1.33 -1.99
C LEU A 638 -57.31 1.76 -3.45
N ASN A 639 -56.49 2.73 -3.86
CA ASN A 639 -56.28 3.11 -5.24
C ASN A 639 -54.94 3.85 -5.41
N ILE A 640 -54.50 3.95 -6.67
CA ILE A 640 -53.35 4.75 -7.09
C ILE A 640 -53.81 5.54 -8.32
N GLY A 641 -53.44 6.81 -8.42
CA GLY A 641 -53.87 7.67 -9.51
C GLY A 641 -53.06 8.96 -9.60
N TRP A 642 -53.43 9.80 -10.55
CA TRP A 642 -52.95 11.17 -10.68
C TRP A 642 -54.11 12.14 -10.47
N VAL A 643 -53.80 13.43 -10.36
CA VAL A 643 -54.80 14.51 -10.32
C VAL A 643 -54.50 15.46 -11.46
N GLU A 644 -55.53 15.76 -12.24
CA GLU A 644 -55.44 16.60 -13.43
C GLU A 644 -56.65 17.55 -13.44
N ASN A 645 -56.42 18.87 -13.54
CA ASN A 645 -57.46 19.90 -13.39
C ASN A 645 -58.30 19.72 -12.10
N GLY A 646 -57.64 19.43 -10.98
CA GLY A 646 -58.25 19.13 -9.69
C GLY A 646 -59.02 17.80 -9.56
N GLN A 647 -59.18 17.01 -10.64
CA GLN A 647 -59.91 15.75 -10.60
C GLN A 647 -58.97 14.53 -10.50
N PHE A 648 -59.21 13.65 -9.51
CA PHE A 648 -58.44 12.42 -9.34
C PHE A 648 -58.88 11.34 -10.33
N THR A 649 -57.91 10.79 -11.08
CA THR A 649 -58.10 9.68 -12.01
C THR A 649 -57.26 8.48 -11.56
N ALA A 650 -57.91 7.36 -11.25
CA ALA A 650 -57.24 6.13 -10.83
C ALA A 650 -56.67 5.35 -12.03
N TYR A 651 -55.52 4.71 -11.86
CA TYR A 651 -54.98 3.80 -12.88
C TYR A 651 -55.82 2.51 -12.97
N PRO A 652 -56.26 2.10 -14.17
CA PRO A 652 -56.90 0.81 -14.36
C PRO A 652 -55.90 -0.30 -14.07
N THR A 653 -56.15 -1.05 -13.00
CA THR A 653 -55.24 -2.05 -12.45
C THR A 653 -56.05 -3.30 -12.07
N VAL A 654 -55.51 -4.48 -12.41
CA VAL A 654 -56.15 -5.78 -12.10
C VAL A 654 -55.50 -6.46 -10.90
N GLY A 655 -54.33 -5.97 -10.48
CA GLY A 655 -53.60 -6.39 -9.30
C GLY A 655 -52.34 -5.53 -9.09
N TYR A 656 -51.65 -5.77 -7.99
CA TYR A 656 -50.34 -5.17 -7.69
C TYR A 656 -49.50 -6.10 -6.83
N ASP A 657 -48.18 -6.04 -7.01
CA ASP A 657 -47.21 -6.65 -6.10
C ASP A 657 -46.57 -5.56 -5.22
N ILE A 658 -46.46 -5.80 -3.91
CA ILE A 658 -45.77 -4.92 -2.95
C ILE A 658 -44.48 -5.58 -2.46
N PHE A 659 -43.36 -4.87 -2.64
CA PHE A 659 -42.06 -5.18 -2.03
C PHE A 659 -41.62 -4.01 -1.14
N VAL A 660 -40.83 -4.27 -0.11
CA VAL A 660 -40.26 -3.25 0.78
C VAL A 660 -38.81 -3.60 1.11
N SER A 661 -37.96 -2.59 1.31
CA SER A 661 -36.56 -2.79 1.68
C SER A 661 -36.42 -3.53 3.01
N ALA A 662 -35.42 -4.42 3.10
CA ALA A 662 -35.18 -5.24 4.30
C ALA A 662 -34.48 -4.48 5.43
N SER A 663 -33.89 -3.31 5.14
CA SER A 663 -33.02 -2.51 6.01
C SER A 663 -33.73 -1.72 7.12
N GLY A 664 -35.03 -1.94 7.35
CA GLY A 664 -35.80 -1.25 8.38
C GLY A 664 -35.45 -1.69 9.81
N ARG A 665 -34.25 -1.34 10.28
CA ARG A 665 -33.94 -1.24 11.72
C ARG A 665 -34.30 0.17 12.18
N PRO A 666 -35.11 0.35 13.24
CA PRO A 666 -35.05 1.58 14.01
C PRO A 666 -33.69 1.59 14.72
N ASP A 667 -32.76 2.42 14.27
CA ASP A 667 -31.56 2.68 15.03
C ASP A 667 -31.92 3.57 16.22
N LEU A 668 -31.32 3.32 17.40
CA LEU A 668 -31.95 3.67 18.68
C LEU A 668 -32.04 5.19 18.98
N ASP A 669 -31.43 6.04 18.15
CA ASP A 669 -31.35 7.49 18.32
C ASP A 669 -32.06 8.31 17.20
N THR A 670 -32.79 7.69 16.26
CA THR A 670 -33.51 8.42 15.18
C THR A 670 -34.94 7.94 14.90
N GLU A 671 -35.91 8.85 14.88
CA GLU A 671 -37.35 8.56 14.65
C GLU A 671 -37.73 8.34 13.16
N VAL A 672 -36.82 7.79 12.32
CA VAL A 672 -36.98 7.76 10.84
C VAL A 672 -36.95 6.33 10.29
N ASP A 673 -38.05 5.88 9.68
CA ASP A 673 -38.10 4.62 8.90
C ASP A 673 -37.41 4.82 7.54
N ALA A 674 -36.07 4.68 7.53
CA ALA A 674 -35.18 4.92 6.39
C ALA A 674 -35.29 3.86 5.27
N GLY A 675 -36.50 3.38 4.95
CA GLY A 675 -36.74 2.37 3.94
C GLY A 675 -37.62 2.85 2.78
N TYR A 676 -37.46 2.19 1.64
CA TYR A 676 -38.31 2.37 0.47
C TYR A 676 -39.25 1.19 0.24
N GLY A 677 -40.34 1.47 -0.47
CA GLY A 677 -41.32 0.51 -0.96
C GLY A 677 -41.42 0.55 -2.48
N VAL A 678 -41.74 -0.60 -3.07
CA VAL A 678 -41.92 -0.78 -4.51
C VAL A 678 -43.29 -1.38 -4.77
N ILE A 679 -44.08 -0.74 -5.65
CA ILE A 679 -45.34 -1.27 -6.15
C ILE A 679 -45.17 -1.60 -7.62
N ILE A 680 -45.46 -2.85 -8.03
CA ILE A 680 -45.49 -3.25 -9.43
C ILE A 680 -46.94 -3.44 -9.86
N LEU A 681 -47.40 -2.68 -10.85
CA LEU A 681 -48.79 -2.73 -11.29
C LEU A 681 -49.04 -3.84 -12.32
N HIS A 682 -50.12 -4.59 -12.16
CA HIS A 682 -50.60 -5.55 -13.15
C HIS A 682 -51.53 -4.83 -14.14
N SER A 683 -50.98 -4.38 -15.27
CA SER A 683 -51.77 -3.79 -16.38
C SER A 683 -52.34 -4.88 -17.29
N THR A 684 -53.52 -4.63 -17.85
CA THR A 684 -54.13 -5.42 -18.93
C THR A 684 -54.00 -4.76 -20.32
N VAL A 685 -53.47 -3.54 -20.42
CA VAL A 685 -53.34 -2.81 -21.70
C VAL A 685 -52.00 -2.05 -21.80
N ASP A 686 -51.50 -2.03 -23.03
CA ASP A 686 -50.46 -1.20 -23.66
C ASP A 686 -49.15 -1.89 -24.07
N LYS A 687 -48.65 -1.50 -25.24
CA LYS A 687 -47.41 -2.01 -25.84
C LYS A 687 -46.18 -1.14 -25.54
N ASP A 688 -46.38 0.15 -25.25
CA ASP A 688 -45.31 1.13 -25.05
C ASP A 688 -45.10 1.50 -23.56
N ILE A 689 -45.05 0.48 -22.69
CA ILE A 689 -44.87 0.66 -21.24
C ILE A 689 -43.45 1.14 -20.87
N SER A 690 -42.47 0.98 -21.76
CA SER A 690 -41.04 1.23 -21.51
C SER A 690 -40.61 2.70 -21.42
N GLU A 691 -41.48 3.66 -21.76
CA GLU A 691 -41.10 5.09 -21.83
C GLU A 691 -41.69 5.96 -20.70
N VAL A 692 -42.46 5.40 -19.76
CA VAL A 692 -43.17 6.17 -18.72
C VAL A 692 -42.50 6.05 -17.36
N GLY A 693 -42.03 7.17 -16.82
CA GLY A 693 -41.47 7.32 -15.47
C GLY A 693 -40.18 8.12 -15.43
N PHE A 694 -39.76 8.51 -14.24
CA PHE A 694 -38.46 9.15 -14.03
C PHE A 694 -37.32 8.16 -14.26
N ASP A 695 -36.20 8.66 -14.77
CA ASP A 695 -34.93 7.98 -14.63
C ASP A 695 -34.49 8.07 -13.16
N PHE A 696 -34.34 6.92 -12.51
CA PHE A 696 -33.92 6.83 -11.12
C PHE A 696 -32.42 6.59 -11.05
N ALA A 697 -31.69 7.56 -10.50
CA ALA A 697 -30.24 7.59 -10.55
C ALA A 697 -29.60 6.74 -9.45
N LEU A 698 -29.67 5.41 -9.60
CA LEU A 698 -29.01 4.39 -8.76
C LEU A 698 -27.52 4.64 -8.45
N LYS A 699 -26.86 5.53 -9.21
CA LYS A 699 -25.44 5.83 -9.13
C LYS A 699 -25.10 7.14 -8.39
N LEU A 700 -26.07 8.03 -8.12
CA LEU A 700 -25.79 9.35 -7.52
C LEU A 700 -25.58 9.32 -6.00
N GLY A 701 -25.85 8.20 -5.32
CA GLY A 701 -25.42 7.98 -3.93
C GLY A 701 -23.90 7.79 -3.73
N LEU A 702 -23.11 7.95 -4.80
CA LEU A 702 -21.63 7.93 -4.77
C LEU A 702 -21.00 9.30 -5.10
N ASP A 703 -21.80 10.28 -5.52
CA ASP A 703 -21.37 11.68 -5.68
C ASP A 703 -21.69 12.46 -4.40
N ASP A 704 -20.81 13.38 -4.01
CA ASP A 704 -21.12 14.32 -2.93
C ASP A 704 -22.19 15.32 -3.41
N LEU A 705 -23.40 15.13 -2.89
CA LEU A 705 -24.55 15.99 -3.16
C LEU A 705 -24.57 17.25 -2.26
N GLN A 706 -23.66 17.41 -1.29
CA GLN A 706 -23.68 18.57 -0.39
C GLN A 706 -23.61 19.90 -1.16
N GLY A 707 -24.52 20.82 -0.85
CA GLY A 707 -24.66 22.11 -1.55
C GLY A 707 -25.35 22.04 -2.93
N ARG A 708 -25.79 20.86 -3.40
CA ARG A 708 -26.63 20.76 -4.62
C ARG A 708 -28.06 21.21 -4.36
N TYR A 709 -28.67 21.84 -5.37
CA TYR A 709 -30.07 22.24 -5.37
C TYR A 709 -30.98 21.05 -5.68
N LEU A 710 -32.09 20.92 -4.94
CA LEU A 710 -33.04 19.81 -5.01
C LEU A 710 -34.48 20.33 -5.13
N GLU A 711 -35.32 19.59 -5.86
CA GLU A 711 -36.77 19.79 -5.96
C GLU A 711 -37.51 18.56 -5.41
N LEU A 712 -38.14 18.70 -4.25
CA LEU A 712 -39.06 17.73 -3.67
C LEU A 712 -40.45 17.93 -4.28
N PHE A 713 -40.98 16.96 -5.03
CA PHE A 713 -42.24 17.11 -5.78
C PHE A 713 -43.28 16.05 -5.39
N GLY A 714 -44.41 16.44 -4.79
CA GLY A 714 -45.37 15.47 -4.26
C GLY A 714 -46.74 16.04 -3.88
N TYR A 715 -47.61 15.18 -3.34
CA TYR A 715 -48.97 15.53 -2.96
C TYR A 715 -49.07 15.91 -1.47
N GLU A 716 -49.40 17.17 -1.19
CA GLU A 716 -49.76 17.61 0.16
C GLU A 716 -51.11 17.01 0.61
N GLY A 717 -51.20 16.62 1.89
CA GLY A 717 -52.42 16.18 2.54
C GLY A 717 -53.50 17.28 2.53
N GLY A 718 -54.57 17.07 1.75
CA GLY A 718 -55.68 18.02 1.60
C GLY A 718 -55.61 18.91 0.35
N GLN A 719 -54.45 19.06 -0.31
CA GLN A 719 -54.40 19.66 -1.66
C GLN A 719 -54.97 18.69 -2.70
N ALA A 720 -55.48 19.22 -3.81
CA ALA A 720 -55.86 18.42 -4.96
C ALA A 720 -54.63 18.02 -5.80
N GLU A 721 -53.91 19.01 -6.31
CA GLU A 721 -52.80 18.86 -7.25
C GLU A 721 -51.44 18.69 -6.53
N PRO A 722 -50.42 18.10 -7.18
CA PRO A 722 -49.09 17.96 -6.59
C PRO A 722 -48.33 19.29 -6.64
N SER A 723 -47.44 19.52 -5.68
CA SER A 723 -46.71 20.78 -5.53
C SER A 723 -45.22 20.55 -5.21
N ILE A 724 -44.40 21.50 -5.63
CA ILE A 724 -42.94 21.45 -5.51
C ILE A 724 -42.50 22.26 -4.29
N SER A 725 -41.57 21.71 -3.51
CA SER A 725 -40.73 22.48 -2.61
C SER A 725 -39.27 22.32 -2.99
N SER A 726 -38.58 23.44 -3.20
CA SER A 726 -37.16 23.45 -3.57
C SER A 726 -36.28 23.79 -2.37
N GLY A 727 -35.04 23.33 -2.40
CA GLY A 727 -34.05 23.56 -1.36
C GLY A 727 -32.64 23.11 -1.76
N SER A 728 -31.78 22.92 -0.78
CA SER A 728 -30.40 22.44 -0.93
C SER A 728 -30.16 21.19 -0.10
N CYS A 729 -29.26 20.32 -0.57
CA CYS A 729 -28.71 19.23 0.23
C CYS A 729 -27.72 19.77 1.27
N LEU A 730 -28.03 19.58 2.55
CA LEU A 730 -27.23 20.03 3.70
C LEU A 730 -26.13 19.03 4.07
N ALA A 731 -26.36 17.73 3.88
CA ALA A 731 -25.41 16.64 4.09
C ALA A 731 -25.87 15.37 3.34
N CYS A 732 -24.93 14.50 2.95
CA CYS A 732 -25.20 13.24 2.26
C CYS A 732 -24.42 12.09 2.93
N TRP A 733 -25.02 10.89 2.96
CA TRP A 733 -24.44 9.64 3.48
C TRP A 733 -24.74 8.48 2.49
N GLU A 734 -24.23 7.27 2.75
CA GLU A 734 -24.30 6.13 1.80
C GLU A 734 -25.74 5.64 1.52
N ASP A 735 -26.69 5.88 2.44
CA ASP A 735 -28.08 5.42 2.36
C ASP A 735 -29.14 6.53 2.53
N SER A 736 -28.72 7.77 2.84
CA SER A 736 -29.59 8.83 3.33
C SER A 736 -29.02 10.22 3.04
N LEU A 737 -29.89 11.24 2.96
CA LEU A 737 -29.47 12.63 2.81
C LEU A 737 -30.31 13.58 3.68
N LYS A 738 -29.75 14.74 3.99
CA LYS A 738 -30.42 15.82 4.72
C LYS A 738 -30.59 17.02 3.81
N HIS A 739 -31.80 17.58 3.75
CA HIS A 739 -32.15 18.74 2.93
C HIS A 739 -32.91 19.80 3.74
N ASP A 740 -33.10 21.00 3.17
CA ASP A 740 -33.97 22.05 3.73
C ASP A 740 -35.30 22.25 2.98
N CYS A 741 -35.59 21.45 1.94
CA CYS A 741 -36.88 21.44 1.24
C CYS A 741 -38.05 21.24 2.22
N LEU A 742 -39.12 22.02 2.08
CA LEU A 742 -40.27 22.04 2.98
C LEU A 742 -41.18 20.82 2.75
N SER A 743 -40.89 19.73 3.45
CA SER A 743 -41.76 18.55 3.53
C SER A 743 -43.04 18.83 4.33
N ARG A 744 -44.14 18.17 3.96
CA ARG A 744 -45.45 18.26 4.62
C ARG A 744 -46.13 16.88 4.66
N PRO A 745 -47.17 16.66 5.49
CA PRO A 745 -47.94 15.41 5.45
C PRO A 745 -48.42 15.08 4.02
N GLY A 746 -48.26 13.83 3.60
CA GLY A 746 -48.52 13.37 2.23
C GLY A 746 -47.30 13.31 1.30
N TYR A 747 -46.23 14.08 1.58
CA TYR A 747 -45.00 14.05 0.79
C TYR A 747 -44.15 12.80 0.99
N SER A 748 -44.41 11.95 1.98
CA SER A 748 -43.65 10.70 2.13
C SER A 748 -43.87 9.81 0.90
N GLY A 749 -42.76 9.32 0.34
CA GLY A 749 -42.67 8.63 -0.93
C GLY A 749 -42.51 9.52 -2.17
N SER A 750 -42.37 10.84 -2.01
CA SER A 750 -42.07 11.75 -3.14
C SER A 750 -40.66 11.52 -3.69
N PRO A 751 -40.44 11.69 -5.00
CA PRO A 751 -39.10 11.80 -5.55
C PRO A 751 -38.43 13.09 -5.08
N MET A 752 -37.18 12.97 -4.63
CA MET A 752 -36.25 14.08 -4.58
C MET A 752 -35.61 14.21 -5.97
N LEU A 753 -35.85 15.32 -6.66
CA LEU A 753 -35.37 15.55 -8.02
C LEU A 753 -34.13 16.46 -8.02
N MET A 754 -33.19 16.19 -8.92
CA MET A 754 -32.08 17.09 -9.23
C MET A 754 -32.01 17.36 -10.74
N ALA A 755 -31.71 18.60 -11.12
CA ALA A 755 -31.45 18.96 -12.50
C ALA A 755 -30.04 18.49 -12.92
N TYR A 756 -29.96 17.63 -13.94
CA TYR A 756 -28.72 17.04 -14.45
C TYR A 756 -28.72 17.06 -15.98
N GLN A 757 -27.71 17.67 -16.60
CA GLN A 757 -27.54 17.80 -18.06
C GLN A 757 -28.80 18.27 -18.84
N GLY A 758 -29.67 19.08 -18.22
CA GLY A 758 -30.91 19.60 -18.83
C GLY A 758 -32.16 18.74 -18.62
N ALA A 759 -32.05 17.60 -17.95
CA ALA A 759 -33.15 16.75 -17.50
C ALA A 759 -33.33 16.81 -15.96
N TYR A 760 -34.44 16.28 -15.45
CA TYR A 760 -34.60 15.98 -14.02
C TYR A 760 -34.46 14.47 -13.79
N ALA A 761 -33.60 14.07 -12.87
CA ALA A 761 -33.46 12.70 -12.39
C ALA A 761 -33.92 12.60 -10.94
N ALA A 762 -34.50 11.45 -10.56
CA ALA A 762 -34.84 11.17 -9.17
C ALA A 762 -33.61 10.58 -8.45
N VAL A 763 -33.19 11.21 -7.34
CA VAL A 763 -31.95 10.89 -6.62
C VAL A 763 -32.17 10.28 -5.24
N ALA A 764 -33.34 10.53 -4.62
CA ALA A 764 -33.74 9.97 -3.34
C ALA A 764 -35.28 9.93 -3.19
N ILE A 765 -35.75 9.42 -2.06
CA ILE A 765 -37.17 9.31 -1.69
C ILE A 765 -37.37 9.98 -0.32
N GLN A 766 -38.49 10.68 -0.15
CA GLN A 766 -38.87 11.40 1.08
C GLN A 766 -39.62 10.55 2.12
#